data_AF-A0A5C6E893-F1
#
_entry.id   AF-A0A5C6E893-F1
#
_cell.length_a   1.000
_cell.length_b   1.000
_cell.length_c   1.000
_cell.angle_alpha   90.00
_cell.angle_beta   90.00
_cell.angle_gamma   90.00
#
_symmetry.space_group_name_H-M   'P 1'
#
loop_
_entity.id
_entity.type
_entity.pdbx_description
1 polymer ?
#
loop_
_entity_poly.entity_id
_entity_poly.type
_entity_poly.pdbx_seq_one_letter_code
_entity_poly.pdbx_strand_id
1 'polypeptide(L)'
;MKYLLRTLLIVILGTLPSQADEAPGKPSKKPAQDTSFEYRFPKDLEQTPDSIVRQKEWFRDAKFGAFIHFGVYSVLEGAYKGKVQGPRYAEWIWADAKISAAEYREVAMTFNPVEFDAEEWVQIFKDNGMKYVVITSKHHDGFALFDSAVSDFNIVDATPFKRDIIKELSEACHRNGLKFGVYYSQAQDWEDPDAPVMSPRRTRRGVMHPDLPQGFKPDFDKYLGEKSLPQVEELMKNYEIDLVWFDTPINMTFERAKQFTDVVRKYRPNCLINSRLIQQGRNRILAENLELFDYISVGDKEVPTTKLPLYFESPDSVSTSYGYKTFGNHQYHKEVEMIHRLVHTVCSGGNYLLNNGPMGNGKIDPEAVRLYGVIGDWMKVNGESIYATIRNPLPERPQWGDVSASKDGKTLYLHILEWPKSRAITVDDLPSAAASATYLATSENANFAQQGKSLEITLTAKPLDPYDTVVKVTLQESTDSEIRSSGHSNPARDAWAKLAGKSVGRPEFAFVENDPALPNVLIYGDSISIMYTQRVREKLKDKANVYRLYCNGGDSSSFIAKMTKMHEAMRDEKLDQPWTFDWDVIQFNIGLHDLKYISANKLDKQNGKQVTTLQEYQKNLDEIVGYLKKLAPEAKLIFATTTPVPEGEPGRFAGDAVKYNKVAEEVMSKYPEITINDLYSFTKPNQQVWWNKPGDVHYKPEGRSAQGDEVARIILESLAH
;
A
#
# COMPACT_ATOMS: atom_id res chain seq x y z
N MET A 1 49.25 66.53 38.89
CA MET A 1 49.88 67.11 37.69
C MET A 1 48.77 67.45 36.70
N LYS A 2 48.53 68.76 36.52
CA LYS A 2 47.70 69.56 35.58
C LYS A 2 46.72 68.81 34.62
N TYR A 3 45.38 68.98 34.77
CA TYR A 3 44.51 70.01 34.12
C TYR A 3 44.48 69.87 32.58
N LEU A 4 43.37 69.73 31.85
CA LEU A 4 42.28 70.69 31.63
C LEU A 4 41.34 70.14 30.51
N LEU A 5 40.04 70.47 30.60
CA LEU A 5 39.03 70.45 29.53
C LEU A 5 39.43 71.30 28.30
N ARG A 6 38.76 71.06 27.15
CA ARG A 6 38.32 71.99 26.05
C ARG A 6 38.64 71.40 24.66
N THR A 7 37.84 71.44 23.60
CA THR A 7 36.54 72.03 23.23
C THR A 7 36.09 71.36 21.92
N LEU A 8 34.77 71.33 21.69
CA LEU A 8 34.06 70.91 20.49
C LEU A 8 33.91 72.10 19.50
N LEU A 9 34.17 71.93 18.20
CA LEU A 9 33.52 72.63 17.05
C LEU A 9 34.04 71.99 15.73
N ILE A 10 33.28 71.13 15.02
CA ILE A 10 32.32 71.42 13.90
C ILE A 10 32.95 72.36 12.84
N VAL A 11 33.22 71.93 11.59
CA VAL A 11 32.29 71.99 10.45
C VAL A 11 32.88 71.29 9.19
N ILE A 12 32.11 70.29 8.70
CA ILE A 12 31.67 69.99 7.32
C ILE A 12 32.72 69.75 6.22
N LEU A 13 32.71 68.52 5.67
CA LEU A 13 32.43 68.29 4.23
C LEU A 13 32.10 66.82 3.92
N GLY A 14 30.85 66.63 3.49
CA GLY A 14 30.48 65.85 2.30
C GLY A 14 30.98 64.42 2.19
N THR A 15 30.08 63.49 2.49
CA THR A 15 30.13 62.05 2.26
C THR A 15 30.32 61.64 0.79
N LEU A 16 31.24 60.70 0.54
CA LEU A 16 31.08 59.60 -0.42
C LEU A 16 31.60 58.31 0.24
N PRO A 17 30.85 57.19 0.24
CA PRO A 17 31.17 56.01 1.05
C PRO A 17 32.21 55.12 0.35
N SER A 18 33.30 54.79 1.06
CA SER A 18 34.17 53.67 0.69
C SER A 18 33.58 52.36 1.20
N GLN A 19 33.52 51.36 0.32
CA GLN A 19 33.19 49.97 0.67
C GLN A 19 34.08 49.47 1.82
N ALA A 20 33.46 49.03 2.89
CA ALA A 20 34.09 48.23 3.93
C ALA A 20 33.51 46.81 3.82
N ASP A 21 34.40 45.84 3.60
CA ASP A 21 34.06 44.43 3.52
C ASP A 21 33.41 43.93 4.81
N GLU A 22 32.20 43.37 4.69
CA GLU A 22 31.51 42.68 5.77
C GLU A 22 32.19 41.34 6.07
N ALA A 23 32.43 41.08 7.35
CA ALA A 23 32.83 39.77 7.86
C ALA A 23 31.81 38.69 7.47
N PRO A 24 32.23 37.45 7.17
CA PRO A 24 31.33 36.41 6.68
C PRO A 24 30.26 36.08 7.72
N GLY A 25 29.01 36.36 7.36
CA GLY A 25 27.83 36.06 8.17
C GLY A 25 27.73 34.58 8.52
N LYS A 26 27.18 34.30 9.72
CA LYS A 26 26.85 32.93 10.17
C LYS A 26 26.08 32.20 9.05
N PRO A 27 26.41 30.92 8.77
CA PRO A 27 25.72 30.17 7.72
C PRO A 27 24.22 30.17 7.98
N SER A 28 23.44 30.50 6.95
CA SER A 28 21.98 30.46 7.02
C SER A 28 21.54 29.07 7.47
N LYS A 29 20.64 29.00 8.46
CA LYS A 29 20.01 27.73 8.83
C LYS A 29 19.35 27.17 7.57
N LYS A 30 19.70 25.94 7.18
CA LYS A 30 18.99 25.23 6.11
C LYS A 30 17.48 25.34 6.38
N PRO A 31 16.64 25.60 5.36
CA PRO A 31 15.19 25.60 5.54
C PRO A 31 14.76 24.28 6.19
N ALA A 32 13.84 24.35 7.14
CA ALA A 32 13.30 23.16 7.80
C ALA A 32 12.72 22.24 6.74
N GLN A 33 13.04 20.94 6.83
CA GLN A 33 12.53 19.95 5.90
C GLN A 33 11.01 19.81 6.09
N ASP A 34 10.25 19.81 4.99
CA ASP A 34 8.82 19.53 5.04
C ASP A 34 8.60 18.08 5.46
N THR A 35 7.83 17.89 6.52
CA THR A 35 7.51 16.58 7.11
C THR A 35 6.01 16.36 7.26
N SER A 36 5.20 17.20 6.60
CA SER A 36 3.74 17.06 6.53
C SER A 36 3.33 15.75 5.86
N PHE A 37 2.15 15.23 6.20
CA PHE A 37 1.62 14.03 5.56
C PHE A 37 1.35 14.29 4.06
N GLU A 38 0.89 15.47 3.70
CA GLU A 38 0.61 15.86 2.32
C GLU A 38 1.88 15.84 1.45
N TYR A 39 3.00 16.31 1.99
CA TYR A 39 4.29 16.22 1.30
C TYR A 39 4.80 14.78 1.23
N ARG A 40 4.66 14.04 2.33
CA ARG A 40 5.18 12.67 2.44
C ARG A 40 4.43 11.67 1.57
N PHE A 41 3.13 11.89 1.38
CA PHE A 41 2.20 10.97 0.74
C PHE A 41 1.46 11.66 -0.42
N PRO A 42 2.07 11.69 -1.62
CA PRO A 42 1.37 12.12 -2.84
C PRO A 42 0.03 11.41 -3.03
N LYS A 43 -1.00 12.16 -3.44
CA LYS A 43 -2.39 11.67 -3.51
C LYS A 43 -2.60 10.56 -4.55
N ASP A 44 -1.71 10.45 -5.52
CA ASP A 44 -1.70 9.48 -6.61
C ASP A 44 -0.96 8.18 -6.28
N LEU A 45 -0.40 8.05 -5.06
CA LEU A 45 0.18 6.77 -4.63
C LEU A 45 -0.90 5.72 -4.48
N GLU A 46 -0.65 4.54 -5.01
CA GLU A 46 -1.50 3.38 -4.86
C GLU A 46 -0.68 2.19 -4.40
N GLN A 47 -1.26 1.38 -3.51
CA GLN A 47 -0.62 0.15 -3.09
C GLN A 47 -0.51 -0.81 -4.28
N THR A 48 0.64 -1.47 -4.45
CA THR A 48 0.77 -2.48 -5.50
C THR A 48 -0.25 -3.62 -5.31
N PRO A 49 -0.76 -4.24 -6.39
CA PRO A 49 -1.71 -5.35 -6.28
C PRO A 49 -1.20 -6.49 -5.41
N ASP A 50 0.07 -6.88 -5.56
CA ASP A 50 0.68 -7.97 -4.79
C ASP A 50 0.74 -7.65 -3.30
N SER A 51 1.06 -6.40 -2.95
CA SER A 51 1.02 -5.96 -1.55
C SER A 51 -0.40 -5.98 -1.00
N ILE A 52 -1.42 -5.58 -1.78
CA ILE A 52 -2.83 -5.66 -1.35
C ILE A 52 -3.22 -7.11 -1.05
N VAL A 53 -2.83 -8.07 -1.89
CA VAL A 53 -3.10 -9.50 -1.68
C VAL A 53 -2.49 -9.95 -0.35
N ARG A 54 -1.18 -9.75 -0.14
CA ARG A 54 -0.51 -10.14 1.11
C ARG A 54 -1.12 -9.47 2.34
N GLN A 55 -1.41 -8.17 2.26
CA GLN A 55 -2.02 -7.43 3.37
C GLN A 55 -3.41 -7.97 3.75
N LYS A 56 -4.22 -8.38 2.77
CA LYS A 56 -5.57 -8.88 2.99
C LYS A 56 -5.60 -10.29 3.58
N GLU A 57 -4.51 -11.05 3.52
CA GLU A 57 -4.46 -12.40 4.11
C GLU A 57 -4.69 -12.37 5.62
N TRP A 58 -4.18 -11.35 6.32
CA TRP A 58 -4.38 -11.21 7.77
C TRP A 58 -4.15 -9.79 8.30
N PHE A 59 -3.20 -9.05 7.71
CA PHE A 59 -2.68 -7.82 8.31
C PHE A 59 -3.71 -6.71 8.42
N ARG A 60 -4.56 -6.51 7.41
CA ARG A 60 -5.60 -5.48 7.46
C ARG A 60 -6.66 -5.74 8.51
N ASP A 61 -6.84 -7.00 8.91
CA ASP A 61 -7.85 -7.41 9.89
C ASP A 61 -7.29 -7.45 11.30
N ALA A 62 -5.98 -7.67 11.43
CA ALA A 62 -5.28 -7.79 12.69
C ALA A 62 -5.32 -6.50 13.52
N LYS A 63 -5.09 -5.34 12.90
CA LYS A 63 -5.13 -3.96 13.46
C LYS A 63 -4.21 -3.65 14.64
N PHE A 64 -3.92 -4.60 15.51
CA PHE A 64 -3.19 -4.39 16.75
C PHE A 64 -2.16 -5.50 16.96
N GLY A 65 -0.90 -5.10 17.15
CA GLY A 65 0.22 -6.00 17.33
C GLY A 65 1.16 -5.60 18.47
N ALA A 66 1.93 -6.58 18.95
CA ALA A 66 3.00 -6.38 19.92
C ALA A 66 4.31 -6.05 19.20
N PHE A 67 5.00 -5.00 19.64
CA PHE A 67 6.42 -4.83 19.31
C PHE A 67 7.27 -5.18 20.53
N ILE A 68 8.45 -5.75 20.32
CA ILE A 68 9.38 -6.11 21.38
C ILE A 68 10.78 -5.65 21.00
N HIS A 69 11.35 -4.75 21.81
CA HIS A 69 12.77 -4.40 21.75
C HIS A 69 13.52 -5.06 22.90
N PHE A 70 14.16 -6.18 22.59
CA PHE A 70 14.90 -6.99 23.54
C PHE A 70 16.31 -7.28 23.02
N GLY A 71 17.29 -7.30 23.92
CA GLY A 71 18.69 -7.53 23.58
C GLY A 71 19.61 -7.21 24.75
N VAL A 72 20.92 -7.19 24.49
CA VAL A 72 21.95 -6.94 25.50
C VAL A 72 21.72 -5.61 26.24
N TYR A 73 21.23 -4.58 25.54
CA TYR A 73 20.91 -3.29 26.16
C TYR A 73 19.87 -3.38 27.29
N SER A 74 19.05 -4.43 27.36
CA SER A 74 18.07 -4.63 28.44
C SER A 74 18.72 -4.85 29.81
N VAL A 75 19.97 -5.34 29.90
CA VAL A 75 20.66 -5.48 31.22
C VAL A 75 21.24 -4.16 31.72
N LEU A 76 21.33 -3.14 30.86
CA LEU A 76 21.90 -1.84 31.21
C LEU A 76 20.82 -0.85 31.67
N GLU A 77 19.57 -1.06 31.28
CA GLU A 77 18.38 -0.32 31.75
C GLU A 77 18.49 1.21 31.58
N GLY A 78 19.33 1.69 30.65
CA GLY A 78 19.59 3.11 30.41
C GLY A 78 20.77 3.72 31.19
N ALA A 79 21.57 2.92 31.91
CA ALA A 79 22.79 3.38 32.58
C ALA A 79 24.00 2.48 32.27
N TYR A 80 25.17 3.10 32.13
CA TYR A 80 26.44 2.39 31.95
C TYR A 80 27.47 2.92 32.93
N LYS A 81 28.13 2.02 33.68
CA LYS A 81 29.13 2.34 34.72
C LYS A 81 28.63 3.42 35.71
N GLY A 82 27.39 3.25 36.19
CA GLY A 82 26.76 4.15 37.17
C GLY A 82 26.34 5.52 36.61
N LYS A 83 26.46 5.74 35.29
CA LYS A 83 26.06 6.99 34.64
C LYS A 83 24.84 6.73 33.76
N VAL A 84 23.77 7.48 34.02
CA VAL A 84 22.58 7.54 33.16
C VAL A 84 22.96 8.08 31.78
N GLN A 85 22.47 7.41 30.73
CA GLN A 85 22.82 7.71 29.34
C GLN A 85 21.60 8.13 28.55
N GLY A 86 21.80 9.08 27.64
CA GLY A 86 20.83 9.47 26.61
C GLY A 86 19.49 10.03 27.13
N PRO A 87 18.87 10.99 26.43
CA PRO A 87 17.60 11.55 26.89
C PRO A 87 16.40 10.63 26.62
N ARG A 88 16.48 9.68 25.67
CA ARG A 88 15.27 9.02 25.12
C ARG A 88 15.30 7.49 25.20
N TYR A 89 16.17 6.82 24.44
CA TYR A 89 16.03 5.40 24.14
C TYR A 89 17.17 4.54 24.71
N ALA A 90 16.84 3.50 25.47
CA ALA A 90 17.83 2.65 26.14
C ALA A 90 18.60 1.74 25.17
N GLU A 91 18.00 1.33 24.07
CA GLU A 91 18.66 0.50 23.05
C GLU A 91 19.78 1.23 22.28
N TRP A 92 19.89 2.56 22.47
CA TRP A 92 20.98 3.38 21.93
C TRP A 92 22.18 3.55 22.87
N ILE A 93 22.18 2.87 24.01
CA ILE A 93 23.15 3.10 25.08
C ILE A 93 24.60 2.86 24.65
N TRP A 94 24.88 1.90 23.77
CA TRP A 94 26.22 1.67 23.25
C TRP A 94 26.77 2.95 22.58
N ALA A 95 26.02 3.53 21.65
CA ALA A 95 26.41 4.76 20.97
C ALA A 95 26.45 5.98 21.90
N ASP A 96 25.52 6.09 22.84
CA ASP A 96 25.43 7.24 23.75
C ASP A 96 26.54 7.27 24.79
N ALA A 97 26.83 6.11 25.38
CA ALA A 97 27.88 5.95 26.37
C ALA A 97 29.27 5.77 25.75
N LYS A 98 29.33 5.60 24.42
CA LYS A 98 30.56 5.36 23.65
C LYS A 98 31.32 4.14 24.15
N ILE A 99 30.58 3.06 24.36
CA ILE A 99 31.13 1.76 24.79
C ILE A 99 31.99 1.21 23.65
N SER A 100 33.14 0.61 23.94
CA SER A 100 33.91 -0.10 22.90
C SER A 100 33.24 -1.44 22.57
N ALA A 101 33.52 -2.01 21.39
CA ALA A 101 32.99 -3.32 21.01
C ALA A 101 33.44 -4.44 21.95
N ALA A 102 34.68 -4.38 22.41
CA ALA A 102 35.19 -5.31 23.42
C ALA A 102 34.39 -5.21 24.73
N GLU A 103 34.18 -3.99 25.26
CA GLU A 103 33.41 -3.78 26.49
C GLU A 103 31.94 -4.20 26.32
N TYR A 104 31.31 -3.93 25.17
CA TYR A 104 29.91 -4.34 24.95
C TYR A 104 29.78 -5.86 24.78
N ARG A 105 30.78 -6.54 24.19
CA ARG A 105 30.86 -8.01 24.18
C ARG A 105 30.96 -8.57 25.60
N GLU A 106 31.69 -7.93 26.51
CA GLU A 106 31.71 -8.33 27.94
C GLU A 106 30.32 -8.19 28.59
N VAL A 107 29.56 -7.13 28.28
CA VAL A 107 28.17 -7.00 28.74
C VAL A 107 27.31 -8.14 28.19
N ALA A 108 27.44 -8.47 26.89
CA ALA A 108 26.71 -9.57 26.26
C ALA A 108 27.00 -10.92 26.93
N MET A 109 28.23 -11.18 27.37
CA MET A 109 28.59 -12.41 28.10
C MET A 109 27.86 -12.56 29.45
N THR A 110 27.30 -11.48 29.99
CA THR A 110 26.49 -11.51 31.23
C THR A 110 24.98 -11.62 30.97
N PHE A 111 24.54 -11.43 29.73
CA PHE A 111 23.13 -11.45 29.37
C PHE A 111 22.58 -12.88 29.47
N ASN A 112 21.71 -13.15 30.44
CA ASN A 112 21.19 -14.48 30.70
C ASN A 112 19.71 -14.42 31.10
N PRO A 113 18.78 -14.36 30.14
CA PRO A 113 17.35 -14.23 30.42
C PRO A 113 16.71 -15.53 30.92
N VAL A 114 17.11 -15.99 32.10
CA VAL A 114 16.69 -17.26 32.70
C VAL A 114 15.18 -17.38 32.95
N GLU A 115 14.47 -16.25 33.01
CA GLU A 115 13.01 -16.20 33.20
C GLU A 115 12.25 -16.01 31.89
N PHE A 116 12.92 -16.09 30.72
CA PHE A 116 12.23 -16.07 29.43
C PHE A 116 11.42 -17.34 29.19
N ASP A 117 10.14 -17.12 28.90
CA ASP A 117 9.18 -18.12 28.45
C ASP A 117 8.38 -17.56 27.26
N ALA A 118 8.54 -18.21 26.10
CA ALA A 118 7.88 -17.81 24.87
C ALA A 118 6.34 -17.97 24.94
N GLU A 119 5.84 -18.99 25.64
CA GLU A 119 4.40 -19.22 25.82
C GLU A 119 3.80 -18.17 26.74
N GLU A 120 4.49 -17.80 27.83
CA GLU A 120 4.06 -16.71 28.72
C GLU A 120 3.91 -15.39 27.94
N TRP A 121 4.92 -15.03 27.14
CA TRP A 121 4.88 -13.81 26.33
C TRP A 121 3.72 -13.82 25.35
N VAL A 122 3.58 -14.92 24.59
CA VAL A 122 2.51 -15.07 23.60
C VAL A 122 1.12 -15.02 24.24
N GLN A 123 0.95 -15.63 25.41
CA GLN A 123 -0.31 -15.61 26.14
C GLN A 123 -0.65 -14.19 26.61
N ILE A 124 0.33 -13.43 27.13
CA ILE A 124 0.15 -12.02 27.50
C ILE A 124 -0.36 -11.21 26.29
N PHE A 125 0.24 -11.35 25.11
CA PHE A 125 -0.19 -10.59 23.94
C PHE A 125 -1.59 -11.00 23.46
N LYS A 126 -1.86 -12.30 23.43
CA LYS A 126 -3.14 -12.86 22.99
C LYS A 126 -4.29 -12.45 23.90
N ASP A 127 -4.11 -12.54 25.21
CA ASP A 127 -5.14 -12.17 26.21
C ASP A 127 -5.47 -10.69 26.19
N ASN A 128 -4.55 -9.86 25.70
CA ASN A 128 -4.72 -8.42 25.55
C ASN A 128 -5.09 -7.99 24.12
N GLY A 129 -5.52 -8.94 23.29
CA GLY A 129 -6.13 -8.66 21.98
C GLY A 129 -5.14 -8.41 20.84
N MET A 130 -3.84 -8.60 21.03
CA MET A 130 -2.89 -8.48 19.92
C MET A 130 -3.02 -9.69 18.99
N LYS A 131 -2.86 -9.46 17.68
CA LYS A 131 -3.02 -10.50 16.64
C LYS A 131 -1.70 -10.91 16.00
N TYR A 132 -0.63 -10.17 16.27
CA TYR A 132 0.70 -10.44 15.77
C TYR A 132 1.78 -9.88 16.68
N VAL A 133 2.98 -10.45 16.60
CA VAL A 133 4.14 -10.09 17.41
C VAL A 133 5.31 -9.80 16.49
N VAL A 134 6.02 -8.68 16.72
CA VAL A 134 7.26 -8.31 16.03
C VAL A 134 8.36 -8.11 17.07
N ILE A 135 9.45 -8.88 16.97
CA ILE A 135 10.59 -8.77 17.91
C ILE A 135 11.89 -8.43 17.19
N THR A 136 12.75 -7.64 17.83
CA THR A 136 14.13 -7.39 17.37
C THR A 136 14.94 -8.69 17.26
N SER A 137 15.01 -9.29 16.06
CA SER A 137 15.94 -10.40 15.78
C SER A 137 17.39 -9.93 15.81
N LYS A 138 17.64 -8.70 15.38
CA LYS A 138 18.89 -7.97 15.55
C LYS A 138 18.62 -6.47 15.58
N HIS A 139 19.09 -5.77 16.61
CA HIS A 139 19.02 -4.30 16.68
C HIS A 139 20.32 -3.66 16.16
N HIS A 140 20.46 -2.34 16.28
CA HIS A 140 21.67 -1.62 15.85
C HIS A 140 22.95 -2.02 16.59
N ASP A 141 22.85 -2.68 17.75
CA ASP A 141 24.02 -3.22 18.45
C ASP A 141 24.60 -4.47 17.75
N GLY A 142 23.92 -5.01 16.74
CA GLY A 142 24.42 -6.14 15.96
C GLY A 142 24.25 -7.50 16.64
N PHE A 143 23.66 -7.55 17.84
CA PHE A 143 23.46 -8.79 18.58
C PHE A 143 22.24 -9.56 18.06
N ALA A 144 22.46 -10.78 17.56
CA ALA A 144 21.39 -11.62 17.05
C ALA A 144 20.69 -12.41 18.18
N LEU A 145 19.36 -12.33 18.27
CA LEU A 145 18.53 -13.12 19.21
C LEU A 145 18.21 -14.54 18.73
N PHE A 146 18.89 -15.00 17.68
CA PHE A 146 18.69 -16.30 17.05
C PHE A 146 20.04 -16.99 16.82
N ASP A 147 20.03 -18.31 16.62
CA ASP A 147 21.25 -19.06 16.30
C ASP A 147 21.70 -18.73 14.87
N SER A 148 22.74 -17.90 14.73
CA SER A 148 23.24 -17.43 13.44
C SER A 148 24.61 -18.03 13.18
N ALA A 149 24.75 -18.77 12.07
CA ALA A 149 26.05 -19.31 11.64
C ALA A 149 26.97 -18.24 11.02
N VAL A 150 26.44 -17.04 10.78
CA VAL A 150 27.15 -15.93 10.13
C VAL A 150 28.03 -15.15 11.11
N SER A 151 27.65 -15.08 12.40
CA SER A 151 28.38 -14.32 13.42
C SER A 151 28.22 -14.96 14.79
N ASP A 152 29.34 -15.04 15.53
CA ASP A 152 29.38 -15.52 16.92
C ASP A 152 28.75 -14.55 17.93
N PHE A 153 28.41 -13.32 17.49
CA PHE A 153 27.76 -12.32 18.32
C PHE A 153 26.23 -12.51 18.33
N ASN A 154 25.83 -13.71 18.77
CA ASN A 154 24.45 -14.15 18.84
C ASN A 154 24.14 -14.72 20.24
N ILE A 155 22.86 -14.87 20.56
CA ILE A 155 22.41 -15.29 21.88
C ILE A 155 22.85 -16.71 22.26
N VAL A 156 23.00 -17.60 21.30
CA VAL A 156 23.41 -18.99 21.55
C VAL A 156 24.91 -19.05 21.82
N ASP A 157 25.75 -18.39 21.04
CA ASP A 157 27.20 -18.48 21.17
C ASP A 157 27.76 -17.57 22.27
N ALA A 158 27.34 -16.30 22.30
CA ALA A 158 27.97 -15.28 23.12
C ALA A 158 27.49 -15.24 24.58
N THR A 159 26.41 -15.96 24.93
CA THR A 159 25.78 -15.84 26.26
C THR A 159 25.69 -17.17 27.02
N PRO A 160 25.44 -17.15 28.35
CA PRO A 160 25.14 -18.36 29.12
C PRO A 160 23.76 -18.95 28.83
N PHE A 161 22.88 -18.23 28.13
CA PHE A 161 21.48 -18.63 27.93
C PHE A 161 21.30 -19.81 26.98
N LYS A 162 22.10 -19.84 25.90
CA LYS A 162 22.21 -20.95 24.93
C LYS A 162 20.91 -21.36 24.22
N ARG A 163 19.82 -20.61 24.37
CA ARG A 163 18.51 -20.85 23.76
C ARG A 163 18.24 -19.85 22.62
N ASP A 164 17.51 -20.31 21.61
CA ASP A 164 17.12 -19.51 20.46
C ASP A 164 15.74 -18.87 20.67
N ILE A 165 15.73 -17.57 21.01
CA ILE A 165 14.50 -16.84 21.33
C ILE A 165 13.59 -16.68 20.11
N ILE A 166 14.16 -16.45 18.92
CA ILE A 166 13.36 -16.25 17.70
C ILE A 166 12.65 -17.54 17.32
N LYS A 167 13.33 -18.69 17.44
CA LYS A 167 12.70 -20.00 17.23
C LYS A 167 11.56 -20.23 18.22
N GLU A 168 11.83 -20.09 19.52
CA GLU A 168 10.84 -20.38 20.55
C GLU A 168 9.59 -19.48 20.42
N LEU A 169 9.76 -18.18 20.14
CA LEU A 169 8.64 -17.25 19.93
C LEU A 169 7.88 -17.49 18.62
N SER A 170 8.59 -17.78 17.52
CA SER A 170 7.97 -18.10 16.23
C SER A 170 7.01 -19.28 16.40
N GLU A 171 7.51 -20.38 16.97
CA GLU A 171 6.71 -21.58 17.18
C GLU A 171 5.56 -21.36 18.16
N ALA A 172 5.78 -20.63 19.28
CA ALA A 172 4.74 -20.32 20.25
C ALA A 172 3.62 -19.43 19.67
N CYS A 173 3.98 -18.42 18.87
CA CYS A 173 3.01 -17.55 18.20
C CYS A 173 2.09 -18.36 17.29
N HIS A 174 2.66 -19.20 16.41
CA HIS A 174 1.86 -19.99 15.47
C HIS A 174 1.01 -21.05 16.16
N ARG A 175 1.52 -21.71 17.21
CA ARG A 175 0.70 -22.62 18.05
C ARG A 175 -0.53 -21.92 18.63
N ASN A 176 -0.39 -20.65 18.98
CA ASN A 176 -1.45 -19.88 19.61
C ASN A 176 -2.30 -19.06 18.63
N GLY A 177 -2.06 -19.16 17.33
CA GLY A 177 -2.80 -18.47 16.28
C GLY A 177 -2.43 -16.99 16.12
N LEU A 178 -1.28 -16.56 16.64
CA LEU A 178 -0.72 -15.24 16.36
C LEU A 178 0.20 -15.30 15.14
N LYS A 179 0.26 -14.19 14.40
CA LYS A 179 1.25 -13.99 13.34
C LYS A 179 2.58 -13.56 13.95
N PHE A 180 3.69 -14.06 13.41
CA PHE A 180 5.02 -13.78 13.94
C PHE A 180 5.86 -12.99 12.94
N GLY A 181 6.51 -11.95 13.43
CA GLY A 181 7.40 -11.11 12.66
C GLY A 181 8.70 -10.83 13.38
N VAL A 182 9.71 -10.46 12.60
CA VAL A 182 11.00 -10.03 13.12
C VAL A 182 11.31 -8.62 12.68
N TYR A 183 11.78 -7.80 13.60
CA TYR A 183 12.55 -6.61 13.28
C TYR A 183 13.98 -7.00 12.95
N TYR A 184 14.56 -6.37 11.93
CA TYR A 184 15.97 -6.57 11.60
C TYR A 184 16.66 -5.27 11.22
N SER A 185 17.79 -4.98 11.87
CA SER A 185 18.60 -3.83 11.51
C SER A 185 19.49 -4.07 10.30
N GLN A 186 19.01 -3.69 9.12
CA GLN A 186 19.61 -4.11 7.85
C GLN A 186 20.87 -3.35 7.46
N ALA A 187 20.97 -2.06 7.83
CA ALA A 187 22.14 -1.24 7.47
C ALA A 187 22.99 -0.87 8.70
N GLN A 188 22.38 -0.68 9.87
CA GLN A 188 23.12 -0.28 11.06
C GLN A 188 23.49 -1.50 11.89
N ASP A 189 24.79 -1.67 12.14
CA ASP A 189 25.34 -2.70 13.00
C ASP A 189 26.60 -2.10 13.64
N TRP A 190 26.55 -1.77 14.93
CA TRP A 190 27.65 -1.12 15.63
C TRP A 190 28.79 -2.08 15.95
N GLU A 191 28.52 -3.38 15.95
CA GLU A 191 29.53 -4.42 16.12
C GLU A 191 30.37 -4.60 14.84
N ASP A 192 29.79 -4.42 13.66
CA ASP A 192 30.51 -4.53 12.40
C ASP A 192 31.15 -3.18 11.97
N PRO A 193 32.49 -3.09 11.84
CA PRO A 193 33.16 -1.85 11.45
C PRO A 193 32.88 -1.43 10.00
N ASP A 194 32.40 -2.32 9.13
CA ASP A 194 32.06 -2.04 7.74
C ASP A 194 30.62 -1.49 7.58
N ALA A 195 29.73 -1.75 8.54
CA ALA A 195 28.35 -1.28 8.50
C ALA A 195 28.20 0.25 8.63
N PRO A 196 27.31 0.91 7.87
CA PRO A 196 27.08 2.35 7.99
C PRO A 196 26.43 2.75 9.32
N VAL A 197 26.62 4.01 9.71
CA VAL A 197 26.10 4.56 10.97
C VAL A 197 25.35 5.86 10.71
N MET A 198 24.17 6.02 11.31
CA MET A 198 23.32 7.21 11.07
C MET A 198 23.98 8.52 11.51
N SER A 199 24.74 8.51 12.61
CA SER A 199 25.40 9.70 13.13
C SER A 199 26.87 9.43 13.44
N PRO A 200 27.78 9.64 12.47
CA PRO A 200 29.23 9.44 12.68
C PRO A 200 29.79 10.22 13.88
N ARG A 201 29.21 11.39 14.19
CA ARG A 201 29.61 12.22 15.34
C ARG A 201 29.18 11.65 16.69
N ARG A 202 28.01 10.99 16.74
CA ARG A 202 27.47 10.35 17.96
C ARG A 202 28.15 9.01 18.19
N THR A 203 28.06 8.12 17.20
CA THR A 203 28.57 6.74 17.24
C THR A 203 30.10 6.69 17.33
N ARG A 204 30.81 7.57 16.62
CA ARG A 204 32.29 7.65 16.57
C ARG A 204 32.94 6.27 16.40
N ARG A 205 32.98 5.76 15.16
CA ARG A 205 33.51 4.41 14.85
C ARG A 205 34.83 4.08 15.53
N GLY A 206 35.82 4.98 15.51
CA GLY A 206 37.12 4.74 16.16
C GLY A 206 37.11 4.69 17.69
N VAL A 207 36.00 5.06 18.35
CA VAL A 207 35.80 4.82 19.78
C VAL A 207 35.18 3.45 20.02
N MET A 208 34.22 3.04 19.19
CA MET A 208 33.65 1.69 19.24
C MET A 208 34.69 0.63 18.88
N HIS A 209 35.51 0.93 17.88
CA HIS A 209 36.52 0.03 17.31
C HIS A 209 37.90 0.69 17.36
N PRO A 210 38.53 0.75 18.55
CA PRO A 210 39.81 1.45 18.74
C PRO A 210 40.98 0.81 17.98
N ASP A 211 40.88 -0.48 17.66
CA ASP A 211 41.94 -1.25 17.00
C ASP A 211 41.90 -1.16 15.47
N LEU A 212 40.99 -0.36 14.90
CA LEU A 212 40.93 -0.17 13.45
C LEU A 212 42.19 0.53 12.92
N PRO A 213 42.70 0.13 11.74
CA PRO A 213 43.80 0.82 11.09
C PRO A 213 43.53 2.31 10.88
N GLN A 214 44.57 3.13 10.99
CA GLN A 214 44.46 4.56 10.67
C GLN A 214 43.97 4.74 9.23
N GLY A 215 42.93 5.55 9.05
CA GLY A 215 42.34 5.81 7.73
C GLY A 215 41.39 4.72 7.22
N PHE A 216 40.99 3.77 8.07
CA PHE A 216 39.95 2.78 7.77
C PHE A 216 38.71 3.43 7.14
N LYS A 217 38.20 2.79 6.08
CA LYS A 217 36.97 3.20 5.37
C LYS A 217 35.99 2.03 5.40
N PRO A 218 34.77 2.23 5.93
CA PRO A 218 33.77 1.17 5.99
C PRO A 218 33.31 0.76 4.58
N ASP A 219 33.20 -0.54 4.35
CA ASP A 219 32.66 -1.11 3.10
C ASP A 219 31.24 -1.67 3.32
N PHE A 220 30.23 -0.86 2.99
CA PHE A 220 28.85 -1.28 3.20
C PHE A 220 28.47 -2.52 2.38
N ASP A 221 29.00 -2.68 1.16
CA ASP A 221 28.63 -3.84 0.32
C ASP A 221 29.24 -5.13 0.87
N LYS A 222 30.42 -5.04 1.49
CA LYS A 222 31.00 -6.15 2.24
C LYS A 222 30.12 -6.55 3.43
N TYR A 223 29.76 -5.61 4.32
CA TYR A 223 28.85 -5.91 5.45
C TYR A 223 27.50 -6.46 4.95
N LEU A 224 26.97 -5.88 3.86
CA LEU A 224 25.72 -6.31 3.25
C LEU A 224 25.79 -7.77 2.79
N GLY A 225 26.83 -8.13 2.04
CA GLY A 225 26.99 -9.46 1.43
C GLY A 225 27.50 -10.54 2.37
N GLU A 226 28.29 -10.17 3.40
CA GLU A 226 28.92 -11.14 4.30
C GLU A 226 28.16 -11.33 5.62
N LYS A 227 27.41 -10.32 6.09
CA LYS A 227 26.66 -10.39 7.35
C LYS A 227 25.16 -10.15 7.18
N SER A 228 24.79 -9.00 6.63
CA SER A 228 23.41 -8.53 6.69
C SER A 228 22.41 -9.38 5.88
N LEU A 229 22.66 -9.59 4.59
CA LEU A 229 21.80 -10.43 3.73
C LEU A 229 21.84 -11.91 4.14
N PRO A 230 23.01 -12.52 4.44
CA PRO A 230 23.06 -13.90 4.92
C PRO A 230 22.22 -14.14 6.17
N GLN A 231 22.23 -13.23 7.15
CA GLN A 231 21.39 -13.35 8.35
C GLN A 231 19.89 -13.24 8.04
N VAL A 232 19.49 -12.36 7.11
CA VAL A 232 18.10 -12.32 6.66
C VAL A 232 17.71 -13.60 5.92
N GLU A 233 18.62 -14.18 5.14
CA GLU A 233 18.40 -15.48 4.49
C GLU A 233 18.25 -16.61 5.54
N GLU A 234 19.06 -16.65 6.59
CA GLU A 234 18.89 -17.58 7.72
C GLU A 234 17.52 -17.44 8.38
N LEU A 235 17.11 -16.21 8.69
CA LEU A 235 15.80 -15.91 9.28
C LEU A 235 14.66 -16.44 8.40
N MET A 236 14.69 -16.13 7.10
CA MET A 236 13.60 -16.50 6.20
C MET A 236 13.54 -18.01 5.93
N LYS A 237 14.69 -18.69 5.97
CA LYS A 237 14.83 -20.12 5.68
C LYS A 237 14.52 -21.01 6.88
N ASN A 238 14.99 -20.63 8.08
CA ASN A 238 15.02 -21.51 9.24
C ASN A 238 13.83 -21.31 10.19
N TYR A 239 13.10 -20.20 10.06
CA TYR A 239 12.02 -19.81 10.97
C TYR A 239 10.75 -19.51 10.19
N GLU A 240 9.59 -19.80 10.78
CA GLU A 240 8.30 -19.39 10.24
C GLU A 240 8.09 -17.89 10.54
N ILE A 241 8.07 -17.04 9.51
CA ILE A 241 7.95 -15.59 9.65
C ILE A 241 6.90 -15.06 8.66
N ASP A 242 5.94 -14.31 9.19
CA ASP A 242 4.84 -13.66 8.47
C ASP A 242 5.15 -12.19 8.12
N LEU A 243 6.10 -11.54 8.80
CA LEU A 243 6.44 -10.13 8.62
C LEU A 243 7.92 -9.85 8.95
N VAL A 244 8.60 -9.09 8.10
CA VAL A 244 9.93 -8.51 8.37
C VAL A 244 9.82 -6.99 8.44
N TRP A 245 10.29 -6.45 9.56
CA TRP A 245 10.29 -5.02 9.86
C TRP A 245 11.73 -4.50 9.84
N PHE A 246 12.12 -3.80 8.80
CA PHE A 246 13.48 -3.30 8.61
C PHE A 246 13.71 -1.91 9.22
N ASP A 247 14.94 -1.63 9.64
CA ASP A 247 15.37 -0.33 10.21
C ASP A 247 16.91 -0.15 10.34
N THR A 248 17.56 0.97 10.05
CA THR A 248 17.16 2.12 9.26
C THR A 248 17.89 2.02 7.91
N PRO A 249 17.36 2.62 6.83
CA PRO A 249 17.91 2.45 5.48
C PRO A 249 19.10 3.40 5.19
N ILE A 250 20.14 3.37 6.04
CA ILE A 250 21.33 4.19 5.84
C ILE A 250 22.10 3.71 4.61
N ASN A 251 22.39 4.63 3.68
CA ASN A 251 23.06 4.32 2.41
C ASN A 251 22.37 3.23 1.57
N MET A 252 21.08 3.00 1.80
CA MET A 252 20.31 2.00 1.07
C MET A 252 19.88 2.54 -0.29
N THR A 253 20.34 1.89 -1.36
CA THR A 253 19.83 2.16 -2.72
C THR A 253 18.68 1.22 -3.05
N PHE A 254 18.00 1.48 -4.15
CA PHE A 254 16.97 0.59 -4.67
C PHE A 254 17.49 -0.83 -4.87
N GLU A 255 18.66 -0.99 -5.49
CA GLU A 255 19.27 -2.29 -5.81
C GLU A 255 19.67 -3.06 -4.56
N ARG A 256 20.14 -2.38 -3.52
CA ARG A 256 20.45 -3.01 -2.22
C ARG A 256 19.18 -3.44 -1.50
N ALA A 257 18.17 -2.57 -1.45
CA ALA A 257 16.87 -2.91 -0.86
C ALA A 257 16.19 -4.07 -1.59
N LYS A 258 16.31 -4.11 -2.92
CA LYS A 258 15.75 -5.17 -3.75
C LYS A 258 16.34 -6.54 -3.40
N GLN A 259 17.62 -6.63 -3.05
CA GLN A 259 18.23 -7.90 -2.61
C GLN A 259 17.52 -8.47 -1.37
N PHE A 260 17.19 -7.64 -0.38
CA PHE A 260 16.41 -8.09 0.79
C PHE A 260 15.00 -8.53 0.40
N THR A 261 14.34 -7.75 -0.45
CA THR A 261 13.00 -8.09 -0.96
C THR A 261 13.02 -9.44 -1.66
N ASP A 262 14.00 -9.67 -2.55
CA ASP A 262 14.14 -10.90 -3.31
C ASP A 262 14.41 -12.11 -2.40
N VAL A 263 15.26 -11.97 -1.37
CA VAL A 263 15.50 -13.02 -0.37
C VAL A 263 14.24 -13.35 0.42
N VAL A 264 13.53 -12.34 0.93
CA VAL A 264 12.27 -12.56 1.66
C VAL A 264 11.26 -13.24 0.75
N ARG A 265 11.08 -12.77 -0.48
CA ARG A 265 10.11 -13.34 -1.44
C ARG A 265 10.48 -14.76 -1.88
N LYS A 266 11.77 -15.08 -1.99
CA LYS A 266 12.26 -16.41 -2.38
C LYS A 266 11.83 -17.50 -1.39
N TYR A 267 11.92 -17.23 -0.09
CA TYR A 267 11.63 -18.22 0.95
C TYR A 267 10.23 -18.06 1.55
N ARG A 268 9.72 -16.83 1.61
CA ARG A 268 8.47 -16.45 2.26
C ARG A 268 7.67 -15.50 1.35
N PRO A 269 7.07 -15.99 0.25
CA PRO A 269 6.43 -15.15 -0.77
C PRO A 269 5.29 -14.27 -0.22
N ASN A 270 4.65 -14.69 0.87
CA ASN A 270 3.56 -13.96 1.51
C ASN A 270 3.99 -13.10 2.72
N CYS A 271 5.27 -13.16 3.12
CA CYS A 271 5.76 -12.39 4.27
C CYS A 271 5.69 -10.88 3.98
N LEU A 272 5.19 -10.10 4.92
CA LEU A 272 5.06 -8.65 4.74
C LEU A 272 6.39 -7.94 4.97
N ILE A 273 6.65 -6.88 4.21
CA ILE A 273 7.84 -6.02 4.33
C ILE A 273 7.41 -4.57 4.59
N ASN A 274 8.04 -3.87 5.54
CA ASN A 274 7.74 -2.46 5.80
C ASN A 274 8.56 -1.49 4.91
N SER A 275 8.08 -0.25 4.78
CA SER A 275 8.72 0.78 3.97
C SER A 275 10.10 1.23 4.45
N ARG A 276 10.43 1.06 5.74
CA ARG A 276 11.75 1.42 6.29
C ARG A 276 12.90 0.54 5.80
N LEU A 277 12.60 -0.45 4.96
CA LEU A 277 13.63 -1.09 4.13
C LEU A 277 14.41 -0.07 3.30
N ILE A 278 13.75 0.96 2.78
CA ILE A 278 14.36 2.01 1.93
C ILE A 278 13.98 3.44 2.34
N GLN A 279 12.85 3.64 3.02
CA GLN A 279 12.37 4.95 3.43
C GLN A 279 13.09 5.46 4.69
N GLN A 280 13.82 6.57 4.56
CA GLN A 280 14.48 7.21 5.70
C GLN A 280 13.55 8.19 6.42
N GLY A 281 13.18 7.87 7.66
CA GLY A 281 12.44 8.77 8.56
C GLY A 281 11.15 9.30 7.94
N ARG A 282 10.92 10.61 8.07
CA ARG A 282 9.72 11.30 7.55
C ARG A 282 9.92 11.87 6.14
N ASN A 283 10.78 11.24 5.33
CA ASN A 283 10.96 11.61 3.93
C ASN A 283 9.73 11.22 3.08
N ARG A 284 9.64 11.84 1.91
CA ARG A 284 8.61 11.56 0.91
C ARG A 284 8.71 10.14 0.38
N ILE A 285 7.54 9.50 0.23
CA ILE A 285 7.39 8.21 -0.43
C ILE A 285 7.52 8.40 -1.94
N LEU A 286 8.31 7.52 -2.56
CA LEU A 286 8.53 7.50 -4.00
C LEU A 286 7.80 6.30 -4.62
N ALA A 287 7.09 6.53 -5.72
CA ALA A 287 6.28 5.51 -6.37
C ALA A 287 7.12 4.35 -6.90
N GLU A 288 8.35 4.62 -7.36
CA GLU A 288 9.28 3.58 -7.83
C GLU A 288 9.65 2.57 -6.74
N ASN A 289 9.58 2.94 -5.45
CA ASN A 289 9.97 2.07 -4.34
C ASN A 289 8.85 1.12 -3.89
N LEU A 290 7.62 1.29 -4.39
CA LEU A 290 6.44 0.57 -3.89
C LEU A 290 6.51 -0.95 -4.10
N GLU A 291 7.33 -1.44 -5.03
CA GLU A 291 7.52 -2.89 -5.23
C GLU A 291 8.42 -3.56 -4.17
N LEU A 292 9.16 -2.77 -3.40
CA LEU A 292 10.11 -3.26 -2.39
C LEU A 292 9.47 -3.56 -1.04
N PHE A 293 8.27 -3.05 -0.78
CA PHE A 293 7.62 -3.19 0.51
C PHE A 293 6.11 -3.30 0.37
N ASP A 294 5.46 -3.82 1.40
CA ASP A 294 4.03 -4.03 1.41
C ASP A 294 3.29 -2.93 2.13
N TYR A 295 3.82 -2.31 3.17
CA TYR A 295 3.08 -1.27 3.90
C TYR A 295 4.02 -0.19 4.39
N ILE A 296 3.46 0.97 4.72
CA ILE A 296 4.23 2.08 5.27
C ILE A 296 4.36 1.94 6.77
N SER A 297 5.58 2.03 7.29
CA SER A 297 5.78 2.34 8.70
C SER A 297 5.85 3.86 8.85
N VAL A 298 4.90 4.47 9.56
CA VAL A 298 4.95 5.91 9.84
C VAL A 298 6.01 6.22 10.91
N GLY A 299 6.19 7.50 11.25
CA GLY A 299 7.17 7.90 12.25
C GLY A 299 6.88 7.30 13.63
N ASP A 300 7.90 7.21 14.47
CA ASP A 300 7.76 6.72 15.84
C ASP A 300 6.68 7.52 16.60
N LYS A 301 5.73 6.79 17.18
CA LYS A 301 4.58 7.32 17.95
C LYS A 301 3.69 8.27 17.15
N GLU A 302 3.76 8.22 15.82
CA GLU A 302 3.04 9.12 14.93
C GLU A 302 1.68 8.53 14.54
N VAL A 303 0.62 9.29 14.76
CA VAL A 303 -0.73 8.95 14.31
C VAL A 303 -1.13 9.90 13.18
N PRO A 304 -1.57 9.39 12.02
CA PRO A 304 -2.03 10.25 10.94
C PRO A 304 -3.20 11.15 11.34
N THR A 305 -3.11 12.42 10.96
CA THR A 305 -4.17 13.41 11.09
C THR A 305 -5.08 13.47 9.87
N THR A 306 -4.75 12.70 8.83
CA THR A 306 -5.46 12.62 7.55
C THR A 306 -5.48 11.17 7.07
N LYS A 307 -6.31 10.89 6.05
CA LYS A 307 -6.37 9.58 5.40
C LYS A 307 -5.17 9.43 4.48
N LEU A 308 -4.37 8.39 4.71
CA LEU A 308 -3.22 8.10 3.85
C LEU A 308 -3.64 7.29 2.61
N PRO A 309 -2.97 7.48 1.46
CA PRO A 309 -3.26 6.74 0.23
C PRO A 309 -2.77 5.27 0.28
N LEU A 310 -1.79 4.97 1.13
CA LEU A 310 -1.23 3.64 1.32
C LEU A 310 -1.64 3.06 2.66
N TYR A 311 -1.68 1.72 2.75
CA TYR A 311 -1.89 1.05 4.05
C TYR A 311 -0.65 1.24 4.91
N PHE A 312 -0.83 1.45 6.21
CA PHE A 312 0.27 1.80 7.10
C PHE A 312 0.18 1.10 8.45
N GLU A 313 1.29 1.15 9.17
CA GLU A 313 1.43 0.74 10.56
C GLU A 313 2.12 1.86 11.34
N SER A 314 1.59 2.17 12.53
CA SER A 314 2.17 3.11 13.47
C SER A 314 2.91 2.38 14.59
N PRO A 315 4.25 2.43 14.62
CA PRO A 315 5.03 1.89 15.74
C PRO A 315 5.01 2.86 16.93
N ASP A 316 4.53 2.41 18.07
CA ASP A 316 4.51 3.16 19.33
C ASP A 316 5.18 2.35 20.46
N SER A 317 5.24 2.88 21.67
CA SER A 317 5.72 2.18 22.87
C SER A 317 4.84 2.52 24.06
N VAL A 318 4.77 1.61 25.04
CA VAL A 318 4.15 1.87 26.34
C VAL A 318 4.89 2.96 27.14
N SER A 319 6.11 3.31 26.73
CA SER A 319 6.91 4.34 27.40
C SER A 319 7.68 5.24 26.43
N THR A 320 8.37 6.22 27.02
CA THR A 320 9.35 7.08 26.33
C THR A 320 10.49 6.32 25.63
N SER A 321 10.76 5.05 25.98
CA SER A 321 11.82 4.18 25.43
C SER A 321 11.24 2.98 24.68
N TYR A 322 11.97 2.46 23.69
CA TYR A 322 11.64 1.17 23.07
C TYR A 322 12.27 0.02 23.87
N GLY A 323 13.59 0.04 24.08
CA GLY A 323 14.25 -0.91 24.98
C GLY A 323 13.95 -0.66 26.46
N TYR A 324 14.15 -1.67 27.31
CA TYR A 324 13.91 -1.60 28.75
C TYR A 324 14.74 -0.50 29.41
N LYS A 325 14.09 0.35 30.21
CA LYS A 325 14.71 1.54 30.81
C LYS A 325 14.09 1.83 32.17
N THR A 326 14.91 1.84 33.20
CA THR A 326 14.51 2.22 34.57
C THR A 326 15.28 3.45 35.05
N PHE A 327 16.44 3.74 34.47
CA PHE A 327 17.28 4.87 34.84
C PHE A 327 17.00 6.12 34.00
N GLY A 328 17.12 7.29 34.63
CA GLY A 328 17.01 8.60 33.98
C GLY A 328 15.59 9.09 33.78
N ASN A 329 15.39 10.00 32.82
CA ASN A 329 14.05 10.46 32.47
C ASN A 329 13.35 9.36 31.65
N HIS A 330 12.45 8.65 32.32
CA HIS A 330 11.64 7.57 31.77
C HIS A 330 10.22 7.70 32.33
N GLN A 331 9.24 7.63 31.43
CA GLN A 331 7.82 7.70 31.78
C GLN A 331 7.05 6.73 30.90
N TYR A 332 6.07 6.06 31.50
CA TYR A 332 5.03 5.33 30.80
C TYR A 332 3.97 6.29 30.27
N HIS A 333 3.40 5.95 29.11
CA HIS A 333 2.28 6.69 28.53
C HIS A 333 1.01 6.44 29.34
N LYS A 334 0.08 7.41 29.27
CA LYS A 334 -1.21 7.28 29.96
C LYS A 334 -2.10 6.28 29.23
N GLU A 335 -2.96 5.59 29.98
CA GLU A 335 -3.92 4.62 29.46
C GLU A 335 -4.79 5.22 28.35
N VAL A 336 -5.36 6.40 28.62
CA VAL A 336 -6.21 7.14 27.66
C VAL A 336 -5.46 7.48 26.37
N GLU A 337 -4.19 7.87 26.47
CA GLU A 337 -3.38 8.25 25.32
C GLU A 337 -3.14 7.06 24.39
N MET A 338 -2.87 5.89 24.94
CA MET A 338 -2.65 4.67 24.14
C MET A 338 -3.92 4.18 23.45
N ILE A 339 -5.06 4.16 24.17
CA ILE A 339 -6.35 3.77 23.57
C ILE A 339 -6.73 4.76 22.45
N HIS A 340 -6.58 6.06 22.68
CA HIS A 340 -6.86 7.07 21.66
C HIS A 340 -5.95 6.92 20.43
N ARG A 341 -4.66 6.64 20.62
CA ARG A 341 -3.73 6.39 19.50
C ARG A 341 -4.07 5.13 18.73
N LEU A 342 -4.45 4.05 19.41
CA LEU A 342 -4.95 2.83 18.78
C LEU A 342 -6.17 3.13 17.91
N VAL A 343 -7.20 3.76 18.49
CA VAL A 343 -8.45 4.10 17.79
C VAL A 343 -8.18 5.00 16.59
N HIS A 344 -7.46 6.10 16.77
CA HIS A 344 -7.17 7.01 15.66
C HIS A 344 -6.31 6.36 14.57
N THR A 345 -5.37 5.47 14.92
CA THR A 345 -4.58 4.72 13.93
C THR A 345 -5.47 3.82 13.07
N VAL A 346 -6.38 3.09 13.72
CA VAL A 346 -7.32 2.19 13.04
C VAL A 346 -8.30 2.98 12.17
N CYS A 347 -8.87 4.07 12.71
CA CYS A 347 -9.80 4.94 11.99
C CYS A 347 -9.12 5.70 10.84
N SER A 348 -7.81 5.95 10.89
CA SER A 348 -7.04 6.46 9.76
C SER A 348 -6.72 5.38 8.71
N GLY A 349 -6.97 4.10 9.00
CA GLY A 349 -6.84 2.98 8.08
C GLY A 349 -5.54 2.19 8.18
N GLY A 350 -4.90 2.18 9.35
CA GLY A 350 -3.66 1.44 9.58
C GLY A 350 -3.74 0.46 10.75
N ASN A 351 -2.57 -0.12 11.06
CA ASN A 351 -2.37 -0.96 12.23
C ASN A 351 -1.57 -0.21 13.31
N TYR A 352 -1.85 -0.49 14.58
CA TYR A 352 -1.11 0.01 15.73
C TYR A 352 -0.18 -1.08 16.26
N LEU A 353 1.11 -0.79 16.32
CA LEU A 353 2.14 -1.73 16.77
C LEU A 353 2.75 -1.21 18.07
N LEU A 354 2.34 -1.77 19.21
CA LEU A 354 2.64 -1.23 20.53
C LEU A 354 3.81 -1.96 21.20
N ASN A 355 4.90 -1.24 21.40
CA ASN A 355 6.13 -1.79 21.96
C ASN A 355 6.14 -1.97 23.48
N ASN A 356 6.81 -3.03 23.95
CA ASN A 356 7.44 -3.11 25.27
C ASN A 356 8.94 -3.41 25.16
N GLY A 357 9.70 -3.02 26.18
CA GLY A 357 11.08 -3.44 26.37
C GLY A 357 11.17 -4.45 27.51
N PRO A 358 11.34 -5.77 27.23
CA PRO A 358 11.48 -6.76 28.29
C PRO A 358 12.75 -6.57 29.12
N MET A 359 12.66 -6.95 30.38
CA MET A 359 13.72 -6.88 31.37
C MET A 359 14.86 -7.83 31.00
N GLY A 360 16.09 -7.53 31.42
CA GLY A 360 17.29 -8.33 31.10
C GLY A 360 17.22 -9.80 31.56
N ASN A 361 16.35 -10.15 32.50
CA ASN A 361 16.09 -11.52 32.95
C ASN A 361 15.12 -12.31 32.05
N GLY A 362 14.52 -11.70 31.03
CA GLY A 362 13.60 -12.37 30.11
C GLY A 362 12.11 -12.22 30.42
N LYS A 363 11.73 -11.49 31.48
CA LYS A 363 10.32 -11.17 31.75
C LYS A 363 9.88 -9.91 31.03
N ILE A 364 8.62 -9.90 30.58
CA ILE A 364 7.97 -8.65 30.16
C ILE A 364 7.85 -7.74 31.38
N ASP A 365 8.14 -6.46 31.19
CA ASP A 365 8.00 -5.44 32.22
C ASP A 365 6.57 -5.46 32.83
N PRO A 366 6.43 -5.67 34.14
CA PRO A 366 5.11 -5.74 34.79
C PRO A 366 4.22 -4.51 34.55
N GLU A 367 4.81 -3.32 34.42
CA GLU A 367 4.01 -2.12 34.11
C GLU A 367 3.52 -2.13 32.66
N ALA A 368 4.32 -2.65 31.72
CA ALA A 368 3.86 -2.90 30.36
C ALA A 368 2.72 -3.93 30.33
N VAL A 369 2.80 -5.01 31.11
CA VAL A 369 1.73 -6.00 31.24
C VAL A 369 0.45 -5.36 31.80
N ARG A 370 0.55 -4.49 32.81
CA ARG A 370 -0.60 -3.75 33.36
C ARG A 370 -1.24 -2.86 32.28
N LEU A 371 -0.43 -2.13 31.52
CA LEU A 371 -0.88 -1.24 30.45
C LEU A 371 -1.54 -2.00 29.29
N TYR A 372 -0.98 -3.16 28.91
CA TYR A 372 -1.62 -4.09 27.99
C TYR A 372 -2.96 -4.59 28.54
N GLY A 373 -3.02 -4.91 29.84
CA GLY A 373 -4.25 -5.26 30.55
C GLY A 373 -5.38 -4.26 30.36
N VAL A 374 -5.07 -2.97 30.51
CA VAL A 374 -6.07 -1.89 30.33
C VAL A 374 -6.61 -1.86 28.91
N ILE A 375 -5.75 -1.95 27.90
CA ILE A 375 -6.17 -2.01 26.49
C ILE A 375 -6.95 -3.30 26.24
N GLY A 376 -6.46 -4.43 26.76
CA GLY A 376 -7.07 -5.76 26.62
C GLY A 376 -8.48 -5.81 27.17
N ASP A 377 -8.72 -5.25 28.35
CA ASP A 377 -10.05 -5.16 28.94
C ASP A 377 -11.01 -4.32 28.10
N TRP A 378 -10.53 -3.19 27.56
CA TRP A 378 -11.30 -2.40 26.60
C TRP A 378 -11.58 -3.17 25.29
N MET A 379 -10.59 -3.90 24.76
CA MET A 379 -10.71 -4.70 23.53
C MET A 379 -11.66 -5.90 23.68
N LYS A 380 -11.80 -6.50 24.86
CA LYS A 380 -12.77 -7.58 25.11
C LYS A 380 -14.21 -7.11 24.88
N VAL A 381 -14.48 -5.85 25.21
CA VAL A 381 -15.81 -5.24 25.09
C VAL A 381 -15.98 -4.62 23.70
N ASN A 382 -14.97 -3.88 23.23
CA ASN A 382 -15.09 -3.02 22.06
C ASN A 382 -14.37 -3.55 20.81
N GLY A 383 -13.75 -4.73 20.85
CA GLY A 383 -12.90 -5.23 19.77
C GLY A 383 -13.57 -5.33 18.39
N GLU A 384 -14.90 -5.47 18.33
CA GLU A 384 -15.67 -5.43 17.08
C GLU A 384 -15.51 -4.10 16.32
N SER A 385 -15.29 -2.99 17.03
CA SER A 385 -15.04 -1.67 16.42
C SER A 385 -13.60 -1.47 15.95
N ILE A 386 -12.71 -2.43 16.21
CA ILE A 386 -11.31 -2.37 15.82
C ILE A 386 -11.04 -3.43 14.75
N TYR A 387 -11.15 -4.72 15.07
CA TYR A 387 -10.72 -5.79 14.17
C TYR A 387 -11.56 -5.84 12.90
N ALA A 388 -10.91 -6.19 11.79
CA ALA A 388 -11.57 -6.31 10.48
C ALA A 388 -12.40 -5.07 10.07
N THR A 389 -12.13 -3.89 10.64
CA THR A 389 -12.78 -2.63 10.24
C THR A 389 -12.03 -1.92 9.11
N ILE A 390 -12.73 -1.02 8.44
CA ILE A 390 -12.16 -0.06 7.51
C ILE A 390 -12.10 1.33 8.13
N ARG A 391 -11.24 2.16 7.55
CA ARG A 391 -11.01 3.55 7.97
C ARG A 391 -12.31 4.37 7.99
N ASN A 392 -12.28 5.46 8.73
CA ASN A 392 -13.36 6.44 8.86
C ASN A 392 -13.98 6.79 7.50
N PRO A 393 -15.29 6.49 7.29
CA PRO A 393 -15.96 6.76 6.02
C PRO A 393 -16.39 8.23 5.88
N LEU A 394 -16.43 9.01 6.98
CA LEU A 394 -16.85 10.42 6.97
C LEU A 394 -15.80 11.30 6.26
N PRO A 395 -16.20 12.44 5.68
CA PRO A 395 -15.26 13.35 5.02
C PRO A 395 -14.14 13.82 5.96
N GLU A 396 -14.50 14.17 7.19
CA GLU A 396 -13.62 14.73 8.20
C GLU A 396 -13.71 13.96 9.52
N ARG A 397 -12.63 13.99 10.31
CA ARG A 397 -12.61 13.41 11.66
C ARG A 397 -13.50 14.27 12.60
N PRO A 398 -14.47 13.67 13.32
CA PRO A 398 -15.27 14.40 14.29
C PRO A 398 -14.45 14.95 15.47
N GLN A 399 -14.88 16.07 16.07
CA GLN A 399 -14.18 16.66 17.23
C GLN A 399 -14.29 15.82 18.51
N TRP A 400 -15.38 15.04 18.65
CA TRP A 400 -15.64 14.21 19.82
C TRP A 400 -14.89 12.87 19.80
N GLY A 401 -14.20 12.53 18.70
CA GLY A 401 -13.45 11.27 18.59
C GLY A 401 -13.19 10.84 17.15
N ASP A 402 -13.56 9.61 16.79
CA ASP A 402 -13.33 9.06 15.45
C ASP A 402 -14.36 7.98 15.09
N VAL A 403 -14.31 7.49 13.86
CA VAL A 403 -15.25 6.48 13.36
C VAL A 403 -14.49 5.37 12.62
N SER A 404 -14.82 4.12 12.92
CA SER A 404 -14.48 2.97 12.08
C SER A 404 -15.75 2.38 11.47
N ALA A 405 -15.62 1.58 10.43
CA ALA A 405 -16.77 0.92 9.80
C ALA A 405 -16.51 -0.56 9.55
N SER A 406 -17.58 -1.36 9.51
CA SER A 406 -17.50 -2.75 9.02
C SER A 406 -17.07 -2.78 7.55
N LYS A 407 -16.47 -3.88 7.10
CA LYS A 407 -16.00 -4.02 5.70
C LYS A 407 -17.09 -3.80 4.66
N ASP A 408 -18.33 -4.10 5.01
CA ASP A 408 -19.48 -3.91 4.16
C ASP A 408 -20.10 -2.52 4.21
N GLY A 409 -19.57 -1.64 5.07
CA GLY A 409 -20.05 -0.29 5.26
C GLY A 409 -21.43 -0.21 5.90
N LYS A 410 -22.01 -1.33 6.37
CA LYS A 410 -23.35 -1.35 6.98
C LYS A 410 -23.34 -0.96 8.45
N THR A 411 -22.19 -1.02 9.11
CA THR A 411 -22.06 -0.67 10.53
C THR A 411 -21.00 0.42 10.68
N LEU A 412 -21.35 1.48 11.41
CA LEU A 412 -20.41 2.50 11.89
C LEU A 412 -20.19 2.30 13.38
N TYR A 413 -18.95 2.41 13.82
CA TYR A 413 -18.59 2.45 15.24
C TYR A 413 -18.11 3.86 15.57
N LEU A 414 -18.90 4.56 16.37
CA LEU A 414 -18.60 5.91 16.82
C LEU A 414 -17.78 5.81 18.11
N HIS A 415 -16.50 6.15 18.04
CA HIS A 415 -15.60 6.16 19.18
C HIS A 415 -15.63 7.52 19.86
N ILE A 416 -16.25 7.61 21.04
CA ILE A 416 -16.44 8.87 21.77
C ILE A 416 -15.28 9.05 22.74
N LEU A 417 -14.21 9.64 22.23
CA LEU A 417 -12.94 9.86 22.93
C LEU A 417 -12.99 11.10 23.82
N GLU A 418 -13.76 12.11 23.43
CA GLU A 418 -13.96 13.36 24.16
C GLU A 418 -15.44 13.54 24.49
N TRP A 419 -15.79 13.33 25.77
CA TRP A 419 -17.19 13.33 26.19
C TRP A 419 -17.80 14.74 26.19
N PRO A 420 -18.83 15.02 25.38
CA PRO A 420 -19.34 16.38 25.24
C PRO A 420 -20.24 16.78 26.41
N LYS A 421 -20.12 18.04 26.86
CA LYS A 421 -20.98 18.60 27.92
C LYS A 421 -22.46 18.66 27.56
N SER A 422 -22.77 18.78 26.26
CA SER A 422 -24.14 18.73 25.73
C SER A 422 -24.80 17.37 25.93
N ARG A 423 -24.01 16.30 26.11
CA ARG A 423 -24.44 14.90 26.04
C ARG A 423 -25.12 14.59 24.70
N ALA A 424 -24.65 15.22 23.64
CA ALA A 424 -25.07 14.92 22.28
C ALA A 424 -23.86 15.01 21.37
N ILE A 425 -23.78 14.09 20.42
CA ILE A 425 -22.84 14.13 19.30
C ILE A 425 -23.62 14.17 17.99
N THR A 426 -23.02 14.79 16.99
CA THR A 426 -23.55 14.81 15.63
C THR A 426 -22.56 14.09 14.72
N VAL A 427 -23.13 13.29 13.81
CA VAL A 427 -22.44 12.64 12.72
C VAL A 427 -23.09 13.14 11.43
N ASP A 428 -22.34 13.91 10.67
CA ASP A 428 -22.81 14.46 9.40
C ASP A 428 -22.39 13.59 8.23
N ASP A 429 -23.00 13.82 7.07
CA ASP A 429 -22.70 13.12 5.81
C ASP A 429 -22.81 11.58 5.92
N LEU A 430 -23.80 11.09 6.68
CA LEU A 430 -24.08 9.65 6.73
C LEU A 430 -24.35 9.08 5.34
N PRO A 431 -23.80 7.88 5.03
CA PRO A 431 -23.99 7.26 3.72
C PRO A 431 -25.40 6.69 3.53
N SER A 432 -26.11 6.30 4.60
CA SER A 432 -27.54 5.97 4.57
C SER A 432 -28.22 6.26 5.92
N ALA A 433 -29.53 6.04 6.02
CA ALA A 433 -30.26 6.25 7.26
C ALA A 433 -29.84 5.26 8.36
N ALA A 434 -29.76 5.70 9.61
CA ALA A 434 -29.53 4.83 10.74
C ALA A 434 -30.76 3.95 11.00
N ALA A 435 -30.56 2.62 10.98
CA ALA A 435 -31.56 1.64 11.36
C ALA A 435 -31.62 1.48 12.90
N SER A 436 -30.46 1.49 13.55
CA SER A 436 -30.36 1.42 15.01
C SER A 436 -29.05 2.04 15.51
N ALA A 437 -29.03 2.43 16.78
CA ALA A 437 -27.84 2.83 17.50
C ALA A 437 -27.83 2.14 18.88
N THR A 438 -26.72 1.51 19.24
CA THR A 438 -26.56 0.77 20.50
C THR A 438 -25.19 1.02 21.11
N TYR A 439 -25.08 1.04 22.43
CA TYR A 439 -23.78 1.09 23.09
C TYR A 439 -23.14 -0.30 23.05
N LEU A 440 -21.91 -0.40 22.53
CA LEU A 440 -21.25 -1.69 22.37
C LEU A 440 -21.02 -2.38 23.73
N ALA A 441 -20.74 -1.59 24.77
CA ALA A 441 -20.47 -2.09 26.12
C ALA A 441 -21.68 -2.71 26.83
N THR A 442 -22.90 -2.27 26.54
CA THR A 442 -24.11 -2.70 27.26
C THR A 442 -25.15 -3.34 26.36
N SER A 443 -25.01 -3.20 25.05
CA SER A 443 -26.05 -3.49 24.04
C SER A 443 -27.36 -2.71 24.22
N GLU A 444 -27.39 -1.72 25.11
CA GLU A 444 -28.55 -0.86 25.30
C GLU A 444 -28.69 0.11 24.12
N ASN A 445 -29.94 0.45 23.77
CA ASN A 445 -30.22 1.41 22.71
C ASN A 445 -29.72 2.81 23.07
N ALA A 446 -28.99 3.43 22.15
CA ALA A 446 -28.71 4.86 22.19
C ALA A 446 -29.87 5.62 21.56
N ASN A 447 -30.32 6.69 22.20
CA ASN A 447 -31.35 7.55 21.62
C ASN A 447 -30.73 8.34 20.46
N PHE A 448 -31.39 8.33 19.31
CA PHE A 448 -30.93 9.08 18.15
C PHE A 448 -32.08 9.75 17.40
N ALA A 449 -31.75 10.84 16.73
CA ALA A 449 -32.62 11.52 15.79
C ALA A 449 -31.83 11.81 14.52
N GLN A 450 -32.44 11.61 13.35
CA GLN A 450 -31.79 11.89 12.07
C GLN A 450 -32.59 12.90 11.27
N GLN A 451 -31.89 13.90 10.73
CA GLN A 451 -32.44 14.89 9.79
C GLN A 451 -31.59 14.87 8.51
N GLY A 452 -32.14 14.33 7.43
CA GLY A 452 -31.38 14.12 6.20
C GLY A 452 -30.17 13.22 6.44
N LYS A 453 -28.97 13.71 6.13
CA LYS A 453 -27.69 12.98 6.34
C LYS A 453 -27.03 13.26 7.70
N SER A 454 -27.66 14.05 8.57
CA SER A 454 -27.13 14.37 9.89
C SER A 454 -27.82 13.53 10.96
N LEU A 455 -27.04 12.73 11.68
CA LEU A 455 -27.46 11.88 12.78
C LEU A 455 -26.99 12.49 14.10
N GLU A 456 -27.94 12.81 14.98
CA GLU A 456 -27.66 13.19 16.36
C GLU A 456 -27.86 11.99 17.28
N ILE A 457 -26.84 11.67 18.09
CA ILE A 457 -26.94 10.67 19.16
C ILE A 457 -26.99 11.40 20.51
N THR A 458 -28.03 11.15 21.29
CA THR A 458 -28.12 11.58 22.69
C THR A 458 -27.40 10.57 23.58
N LEU A 459 -26.41 11.06 24.31
CA LEU A 459 -25.54 10.26 25.17
C LEU A 459 -26.07 10.09 26.59
N THR A 460 -25.55 9.08 27.28
CA THR A 460 -25.78 8.85 28.71
C THR A 460 -25.30 10.03 29.58
N ALA A 461 -25.67 10.04 30.86
CA ALA A 461 -25.25 11.09 31.79
C ALA A 461 -23.72 11.12 32.02
N LYS A 462 -23.06 9.98 31.87
CA LYS A 462 -21.62 9.77 32.04
C LYS A 462 -21.14 8.78 30.97
N PRO A 463 -19.86 8.85 30.56
CA PRO A 463 -19.28 7.82 29.70
C PRO A 463 -19.44 6.43 30.33
N LEU A 464 -19.66 5.42 29.49
CA LEU A 464 -19.75 4.02 29.92
C LEU A 464 -18.37 3.41 30.14
N ASP A 465 -17.37 3.95 29.43
CA ASP A 465 -15.97 3.61 29.57
C ASP A 465 -15.15 4.91 29.72
N PRO A 466 -14.20 4.99 30.67
CA PRO A 466 -13.45 6.21 30.96
C PRO A 466 -12.46 6.62 29.86
N TYR A 467 -12.17 5.75 28.89
CA TYR A 467 -11.21 5.98 27.82
C TYR A 467 -11.89 6.18 26.46
N ASP A 468 -12.85 5.32 26.12
CA ASP A 468 -13.60 5.38 24.86
C ASP A 468 -14.94 4.63 24.98
N THR A 469 -16.04 5.39 24.92
CA THR A 469 -17.38 4.81 24.81
C THR A 469 -17.76 4.64 23.35
N VAL A 470 -18.03 3.41 22.93
CA VAL A 470 -18.35 3.09 21.53
C VAL A 470 -19.86 2.94 21.32
N VAL A 471 -20.40 3.67 20.34
CA VAL A 471 -21.77 3.49 19.83
C VAL A 471 -21.73 2.79 18.47
N LYS A 472 -22.36 1.63 18.38
CA LYS A 472 -22.58 0.86 17.15
C LYS A 472 -23.84 1.37 16.46
N VAL A 473 -23.69 1.94 15.27
CA VAL A 473 -24.78 2.41 14.42
C VAL A 473 -24.91 1.48 13.23
N THR A 474 -26.04 0.78 13.13
CA THR A 474 -26.37 -0.03 11.95
C THR A 474 -27.10 0.86 10.95
N LEU A 475 -26.65 0.85 9.71
CA LEU A 475 -27.23 1.61 8.61
C LEU A 475 -28.26 0.75 7.86
N GLN A 476 -29.30 1.41 7.34
CA GLN A 476 -30.27 0.76 6.47
C GLN A 476 -29.59 0.34 5.17
N GLU A 477 -30.01 -0.81 4.64
CA GLU A 477 -29.62 -1.19 3.28
C GLU A 477 -30.13 -0.12 2.32
N SER A 478 -29.23 0.52 1.58
CA SER A 478 -29.62 1.52 0.60
C SER A 478 -30.49 0.86 -0.47
N THR A 479 -31.71 1.37 -0.66
CA THR A 479 -32.52 1.07 -1.85
C THR A 479 -32.00 1.80 -3.09
N ASP A 480 -31.03 2.71 -2.90
CA ASP A 480 -30.34 3.41 -3.97
C ASP A 480 -29.06 2.66 -4.35
N SER A 481 -29.02 2.23 -5.61
CA SER A 481 -27.92 1.57 -6.31
C SER A 481 -26.77 2.50 -6.69
N GLU A 482 -26.74 3.73 -6.17
CA GLU A 482 -25.64 4.66 -6.39
C GLU A 482 -24.77 4.77 -5.13
N ILE A 483 -23.47 4.54 -5.32
CA ILE A 483 -22.39 4.47 -4.31
C ILE A 483 -22.16 3.05 -3.73
N ARG A 484 -21.62 2.15 -4.57
CA ARG A 484 -20.73 1.07 -4.10
C ARG A 484 -19.43 1.04 -4.91
N SER A 485 -18.53 1.95 -4.57
CA SER A 485 -17.09 1.82 -4.82
C SER A 485 -16.34 1.63 -3.50
N SER A 486 -16.44 0.47 -2.88
CA SER A 486 -15.39 -0.06 -2.00
C SER A 486 -15.62 -1.52 -1.62
N GLY A 487 -14.67 -2.40 -1.98
CA GLY A 487 -14.10 -3.28 -0.97
C GLY A 487 -14.44 -4.77 -0.92
N HIS A 488 -15.53 -5.28 -1.52
CA HIS A 488 -15.75 -6.74 -1.57
C HIS A 488 -15.11 -7.37 -2.82
N SER A 489 -14.31 -8.42 -2.63
CA SER A 489 -13.83 -9.30 -3.69
C SER A 489 -15.02 -10.10 -4.23
N ASN A 490 -15.54 -9.69 -5.38
CA ASN A 490 -16.41 -10.51 -6.20
C ASN A 490 -15.48 -11.55 -6.89
N PRO A 491 -15.63 -12.87 -6.67
CA PRO A 491 -14.73 -13.87 -7.26
C PRO A 491 -14.69 -13.85 -8.80
N ALA A 492 -15.78 -13.49 -9.47
CA ALA A 492 -15.78 -13.22 -10.90
C ALA A 492 -14.98 -11.95 -11.24
N ARG A 493 -15.03 -10.92 -10.40
CA ARG A 493 -14.18 -9.71 -10.52
C ARG A 493 -12.69 -10.05 -10.34
N ASP A 494 -12.34 -10.97 -9.46
CA ASP A 494 -10.95 -11.43 -9.27
C ASP A 494 -10.47 -12.30 -10.44
N ALA A 495 -11.34 -13.19 -10.95
CA ALA A 495 -11.07 -13.96 -12.16
C ALA A 495 -10.85 -13.04 -13.37
N TRP A 496 -11.68 -12.01 -13.50
CA TRP A 496 -11.52 -10.97 -14.51
C TRP A 496 -10.21 -10.18 -14.34
N ALA A 497 -9.86 -9.81 -13.10
CA ALA A 497 -8.62 -9.10 -12.81
C ALA A 497 -7.39 -9.94 -13.18
N LYS A 498 -7.40 -11.23 -12.87
CA LYS A 498 -6.35 -12.18 -13.27
C LYS A 498 -6.26 -12.32 -14.78
N LEU A 499 -7.41 -12.38 -15.45
CA LEU A 499 -7.49 -12.50 -16.91
C LEU A 499 -6.97 -11.22 -17.61
N ALA A 500 -7.40 -10.05 -17.16
CA ALA A 500 -7.03 -8.74 -17.72
C ALA A 500 -5.59 -8.33 -17.37
N GLY A 501 -5.02 -8.87 -16.29
CA GLY A 501 -3.66 -8.63 -15.85
C GLY A 501 -3.37 -7.14 -15.71
N LYS A 502 -2.29 -6.67 -16.35
CA LYS A 502 -1.87 -5.25 -16.33
C LYS A 502 -2.93 -4.28 -16.88
N SER A 503 -3.93 -4.76 -17.61
CA SER A 503 -4.97 -3.91 -18.19
C SER A 503 -6.06 -3.56 -17.18
N VAL A 504 -6.22 -4.30 -16.07
CA VAL A 504 -7.37 -4.18 -15.16
C VAL A 504 -7.53 -2.79 -14.53
N GLY A 505 -6.42 -2.07 -14.31
CA GLY A 505 -6.44 -0.72 -13.73
C GLY A 505 -6.92 0.38 -14.68
N ARG A 506 -7.15 0.04 -15.96
CA ARG A 506 -7.70 0.98 -16.94
C ARG A 506 -9.22 0.86 -16.99
N PRO A 507 -9.98 1.97 -16.94
CA PRO A 507 -11.43 1.94 -16.91
C PRO A 507 -12.06 1.11 -18.03
N GLU A 508 -11.45 1.08 -19.22
CA GLU A 508 -11.89 0.28 -20.37
C GLU A 508 -11.98 -1.21 -20.06
N PHE A 509 -11.09 -1.73 -19.22
CA PHE A 509 -10.99 -3.15 -18.88
C PHE A 509 -11.55 -3.46 -17.50
N ALA A 510 -12.25 -2.52 -16.88
CA ALA A 510 -12.94 -2.76 -15.61
C ALA A 510 -13.95 -3.90 -15.76
N PHE A 511 -14.06 -4.72 -14.70
CA PHE A 511 -15.12 -5.72 -14.57
C PHE A 511 -16.49 -5.05 -14.63
N VAL A 512 -17.42 -5.69 -15.32
CA VAL A 512 -18.81 -5.22 -15.46
C VAL A 512 -19.67 -6.14 -14.62
N GLU A 513 -20.31 -5.57 -13.60
CA GLU A 513 -21.37 -6.27 -12.87
C GLU A 513 -22.54 -6.51 -13.82
N ASN A 514 -23.02 -7.75 -13.86
CA ASN A 514 -24.17 -8.10 -14.68
C ASN A 514 -25.45 -7.62 -13.99
N ASP A 515 -26.22 -6.76 -14.66
CA ASP A 515 -27.62 -6.52 -14.31
C ASP A 515 -28.50 -7.42 -15.20
N PRO A 516 -29.13 -8.48 -14.66
CA PRO A 516 -29.97 -9.38 -15.45
C PRO A 516 -31.18 -8.72 -16.12
N ALA A 517 -31.55 -7.49 -15.73
CA ALA A 517 -32.62 -6.72 -16.37
C ALA A 517 -32.17 -6.01 -17.66
N LEU A 518 -30.87 -5.97 -17.94
CA LEU A 518 -30.30 -5.27 -19.09
C LEU A 518 -29.68 -6.26 -20.11
N PRO A 519 -29.74 -5.95 -21.42
CA PRO A 519 -29.08 -6.75 -22.43
C PRO A 519 -27.55 -6.70 -22.30
N ASN A 520 -26.87 -7.77 -22.69
CA ASN A 520 -25.43 -7.95 -22.61
C ASN A 520 -24.76 -7.69 -23.95
N VAL A 521 -23.89 -6.67 -23.96
CA VAL A 521 -23.19 -6.20 -25.14
C VAL A 521 -21.70 -6.45 -24.97
N LEU A 522 -21.07 -7.08 -25.97
CA LEU A 522 -19.62 -7.24 -26.02
C LEU A 522 -18.98 -6.36 -27.09
N ILE A 523 -17.91 -5.66 -26.71
CA ILE A 523 -16.98 -4.97 -27.61
C ILE A 523 -15.68 -5.76 -27.72
N TYR A 524 -15.41 -6.33 -28.90
CA TYR A 524 -14.12 -6.92 -29.24
C TYR A 524 -13.37 -5.99 -30.19
N GLY A 525 -12.15 -5.59 -29.85
CA GLY A 525 -11.32 -4.90 -30.84
C GLY A 525 -9.96 -4.43 -30.38
N ASP A 526 -9.29 -3.71 -31.27
CA ASP A 526 -7.93 -3.19 -31.09
C ASP A 526 -7.89 -1.90 -30.24
N SER A 527 -6.79 -1.16 -30.34
CA SER A 527 -6.58 0.07 -29.58
C SER A 527 -7.58 1.18 -29.89
N ILE A 528 -8.19 1.21 -31.07
CA ILE A 528 -9.26 2.18 -31.39
C ILE A 528 -10.49 1.88 -30.54
N SER A 529 -10.89 0.61 -30.47
CA SER A 529 -12.04 0.21 -29.64
C SER A 529 -11.84 0.47 -28.15
N ILE A 530 -10.61 0.30 -27.67
CA ILE A 530 -10.25 0.64 -26.30
C ILE A 530 -10.55 2.12 -26.05
N MET A 531 -10.12 3.02 -26.94
CA MET A 531 -10.27 4.47 -26.74
C MET A 531 -11.72 4.96 -26.68
N TYR A 532 -12.67 4.29 -27.37
CA TYR A 532 -14.09 4.67 -27.33
C TYR A 532 -14.94 3.87 -26.34
N THR A 533 -14.40 2.80 -25.72
CA THR A 533 -15.19 1.89 -24.85
C THR A 533 -15.90 2.63 -23.72
N GLN A 534 -15.22 3.57 -23.04
CA GLN A 534 -15.83 4.34 -21.96
C GLN A 534 -17.01 5.18 -22.45
N ARG A 535 -16.88 5.77 -23.63
CA ARG A 535 -17.95 6.58 -24.20
C ARG A 535 -19.17 5.74 -24.57
N VAL A 536 -18.97 4.53 -25.09
CA VAL A 536 -20.07 3.60 -25.34
C VAL A 536 -20.78 3.24 -24.02
N ARG A 537 -20.02 2.93 -22.96
CA ARG A 537 -20.57 2.67 -21.62
C ARG A 537 -21.37 3.86 -21.09
N GLU A 538 -20.89 5.09 -21.25
CA GLU A 538 -21.62 6.29 -20.85
C GLU A 538 -22.97 6.42 -21.59
N LYS A 539 -23.00 6.15 -22.91
CA LYS A 539 -24.22 6.27 -23.72
C LYS A 539 -25.24 5.17 -23.49
N LEU A 540 -24.76 3.99 -23.08
CA LEU A 540 -25.57 2.81 -22.79
C LEU A 540 -25.79 2.60 -21.29
N LYS A 541 -25.42 3.56 -20.45
CA LYS A 541 -25.74 3.53 -19.02
C LYS A 541 -27.24 3.30 -18.84
N ASP A 542 -27.58 2.35 -17.98
CA ASP A 542 -28.95 1.93 -17.66
C ASP A 542 -29.74 1.36 -18.86
N LYS A 543 -29.06 1.00 -19.95
CA LYS A 543 -29.66 0.42 -21.16
C LYS A 543 -29.03 -0.92 -21.58
N ALA A 544 -27.79 -1.17 -21.21
CA ALA A 544 -27.09 -2.43 -21.48
C ALA A 544 -25.88 -2.63 -20.55
N ASN A 545 -25.57 -3.89 -20.26
CA ASN A 545 -24.29 -4.28 -19.66
C ASN A 545 -23.22 -4.31 -20.77
N VAL A 546 -22.27 -3.37 -20.77
CA VAL A 546 -21.27 -3.25 -21.86
C VAL A 546 -19.90 -3.78 -21.44
N TYR A 547 -19.61 -5.01 -21.86
CA TYR A 547 -18.35 -5.71 -21.68
C TYR A 547 -17.38 -5.38 -22.82
N ARG A 548 -16.06 -5.48 -22.56
CA ARG A 548 -15.06 -5.56 -23.63
C ARG A 548 -14.12 -6.72 -23.37
N LEU A 549 -13.36 -7.14 -24.39
CA LEU A 549 -12.29 -8.14 -24.23
C LEU A 549 -11.37 -7.82 -23.02
N TYR A 550 -10.71 -8.79 -22.39
CA TYR A 550 -9.80 -8.50 -21.27
C TYR A 550 -8.45 -7.86 -21.69
N CYS A 551 -8.15 -7.80 -23.00
CA CYS A 551 -6.89 -7.29 -23.56
C CYS A 551 -7.08 -6.59 -24.92
N ASN A 552 -6.01 -6.14 -25.56
CA ASN A 552 -6.09 -5.64 -26.94
C ASN A 552 -6.40 -6.80 -27.91
N GLY A 553 -7.40 -6.59 -28.78
CA GLY A 553 -7.89 -7.58 -29.75
C GLY A 553 -6.82 -8.12 -30.69
N GLY A 554 -5.78 -7.35 -31.01
CA GLY A 554 -4.70 -7.77 -31.89
C GLY A 554 -5.15 -8.00 -33.33
N ASP A 555 -4.40 -8.82 -34.07
CA ASP A 555 -4.73 -9.25 -35.43
C ASP A 555 -5.74 -10.41 -35.44
N SER A 556 -6.36 -10.64 -36.60
CA SER A 556 -7.45 -11.61 -36.82
C SER A 556 -7.11 -13.04 -36.43
N SER A 557 -5.85 -13.46 -36.54
CA SER A 557 -5.46 -14.83 -36.17
C SER A 557 -5.60 -15.09 -34.66
N SER A 558 -5.58 -14.03 -33.84
CA SER A 558 -5.66 -14.13 -32.38
C SER A 558 -7.09 -14.08 -31.82
N PHE A 559 -8.09 -13.81 -32.66
CA PHE A 559 -9.46 -13.54 -32.24
C PHE A 559 -10.08 -14.68 -31.44
N ILE A 560 -10.14 -15.85 -32.05
CA ILE A 560 -10.82 -17.02 -31.48
C ILE A 560 -10.15 -17.41 -30.17
N ALA A 561 -8.81 -17.52 -30.15
CA ALA A 561 -8.06 -17.91 -28.96
C ALA A 561 -8.30 -16.97 -27.76
N LYS A 562 -8.33 -15.65 -27.98
CA LYS A 562 -8.61 -14.68 -26.91
C LYS A 562 -10.06 -14.71 -26.46
N MET A 563 -10.99 -14.85 -27.40
CA MET A 563 -12.41 -14.93 -27.10
C MET A 563 -12.73 -16.20 -26.30
N THR A 564 -12.20 -17.35 -26.71
CA THR A 564 -12.31 -18.63 -25.99
C THR A 564 -11.73 -18.52 -24.58
N LYS A 565 -10.50 -18.01 -24.45
CA LYS A 565 -9.87 -17.83 -23.13
C LYS A 565 -10.70 -16.98 -22.17
N MET A 566 -11.35 -15.93 -22.68
CA MET A 566 -12.23 -15.09 -21.86
C MET A 566 -13.46 -15.85 -21.39
N HIS A 567 -14.11 -16.60 -22.28
CA HIS A 567 -15.31 -17.36 -21.95
C HIS A 567 -15.00 -18.50 -20.98
N GLU A 568 -13.93 -19.26 -21.21
CA GLU A 568 -13.49 -20.32 -20.31
C GLU A 568 -13.17 -19.78 -18.91
N ALA A 569 -12.48 -18.64 -18.83
CA ALA A 569 -12.13 -18.05 -17.55
C ALA A 569 -13.33 -17.50 -16.78
N MET A 570 -14.35 -16.98 -17.48
CA MET A 570 -15.48 -16.31 -16.84
C MET A 570 -16.72 -17.19 -16.67
N ARG A 571 -16.81 -18.30 -17.42
CA ARG A 571 -17.87 -19.32 -17.30
C ARG A 571 -17.40 -20.57 -16.54
N ASP A 572 -16.22 -20.53 -15.89
CA ASP A 572 -15.75 -21.66 -15.06
C ASP A 572 -16.72 -21.87 -13.89
N GLU A 573 -17.37 -23.04 -13.85
CA GLU A 573 -18.35 -23.43 -12.83
C GLU A 573 -17.77 -23.42 -11.40
N LYS A 574 -16.43 -23.40 -11.27
CA LYS A 574 -15.75 -23.26 -9.97
C LYS A 574 -15.74 -21.84 -9.44
N LEU A 575 -16.10 -20.84 -10.25
CA LEU A 575 -16.28 -19.48 -9.77
C LEU A 575 -17.56 -19.38 -8.94
N ASP A 576 -17.50 -18.63 -7.85
CA ASP A 576 -18.71 -18.14 -7.20
C ASP A 576 -19.30 -17.02 -8.08
N GLN A 577 -20.46 -17.29 -8.68
CA GLN A 577 -21.14 -16.48 -9.70
C GLN A 577 -20.42 -16.43 -11.07
N PRO A 578 -20.32 -17.56 -11.80
CA PRO A 578 -19.82 -17.54 -13.17
C PRO A 578 -20.76 -16.72 -14.08
N TRP A 579 -20.27 -16.30 -15.24
CA TRP A 579 -21.14 -15.76 -16.27
C TRP A 579 -22.12 -16.83 -16.75
N THR A 580 -23.41 -16.63 -16.49
CA THR A 580 -24.50 -17.52 -16.91
C THR A 580 -25.41 -16.89 -17.97
N PHE A 581 -25.09 -15.68 -18.42
CA PHE A 581 -25.87 -14.96 -19.43
C PHE A 581 -25.33 -15.22 -20.84
N ASP A 582 -26.18 -14.98 -21.83
CA ASP A 582 -25.81 -14.96 -23.25
C ASP A 582 -25.65 -13.53 -23.79
N TRP A 583 -24.94 -13.39 -24.91
CA TRP A 583 -24.74 -12.11 -25.57
C TRP A 583 -25.96 -11.74 -26.40
N ASP A 584 -26.46 -10.52 -26.22
CA ASP A 584 -27.50 -9.95 -27.08
C ASP A 584 -26.88 -9.27 -28.30
N VAL A 585 -25.72 -8.63 -28.12
CA VAL A 585 -24.96 -7.97 -29.20
C VAL A 585 -23.47 -8.23 -29.04
N ILE A 586 -22.80 -8.59 -30.14
CA ILE A 586 -21.35 -8.62 -30.22
C ILE A 586 -20.89 -7.65 -31.31
N GLN A 587 -20.33 -6.52 -30.89
CA GLN A 587 -19.64 -5.60 -31.77
C GLN A 587 -18.17 -5.98 -31.84
N PHE A 588 -17.65 -6.18 -33.05
CA PHE A 588 -16.25 -6.53 -33.24
C PHE A 588 -15.57 -5.67 -34.31
N ASN A 589 -14.32 -5.33 -34.05
CA ASN A 589 -13.44 -4.57 -34.93
C ASN A 589 -12.07 -5.25 -35.00
N ILE A 590 -11.59 -5.51 -36.21
CA ILE A 590 -10.30 -6.13 -36.47
C ILE A 590 -9.80 -5.69 -37.85
N GLY A 591 -8.48 -5.70 -38.06
CA GLY A 591 -7.87 -5.27 -39.33
C GLY A 591 -6.71 -4.28 -39.16
N LEU A 592 -6.71 -3.41 -38.14
CA LEU A 592 -5.61 -2.44 -37.96
C LEU A 592 -4.28 -3.10 -37.60
N HIS A 593 -4.33 -4.23 -36.91
CA HIS A 593 -3.15 -5.03 -36.57
C HIS A 593 -2.75 -6.00 -37.69
N ASP A 594 -3.68 -6.39 -38.55
CA ASP A 594 -3.45 -7.25 -39.71
C ASP A 594 -2.66 -6.53 -40.81
N LEU A 595 -3.03 -5.26 -41.06
CA LEU A 595 -2.43 -4.42 -42.10
C LEU A 595 -1.05 -3.84 -41.75
N LYS A 596 -0.52 -4.10 -40.55
CA LYS A 596 0.80 -3.61 -40.14
C LYS A 596 1.92 -4.48 -40.71
N TYR A 597 3.07 -3.85 -40.91
CA TYR A 597 4.30 -4.48 -41.36
C TYR A 597 5.31 -4.53 -40.22
N ILE A 598 5.89 -5.71 -39.99
CA ILE A 598 6.84 -5.95 -38.90
C ILE A 598 8.15 -6.52 -39.43
N SER A 599 9.27 -5.94 -38.98
CA SER A 599 10.62 -6.49 -39.12
C SER A 599 11.30 -6.48 -37.76
N ALA A 600 11.98 -7.55 -37.37
CA ALA A 600 12.68 -7.66 -36.09
C ALA A 600 11.84 -7.19 -34.87
N ASN A 601 10.55 -7.57 -34.84
CA ASN A 601 9.57 -7.19 -33.81
C ASN A 601 9.29 -5.68 -33.68
N LYS A 602 9.60 -4.88 -34.70
CA LYS A 602 9.32 -3.45 -34.77
C LYS A 602 8.45 -3.13 -35.99
N LEU A 603 7.70 -2.04 -35.88
CA LEU A 603 6.96 -1.48 -37.02
C LEU A 603 7.96 -1.02 -38.08
N ASP A 604 7.91 -1.63 -39.25
CA ASP A 604 8.77 -1.31 -40.39
C ASP A 604 8.02 -1.63 -41.68
N LYS A 605 7.38 -0.62 -42.26
CA LYS A 605 6.69 -0.78 -43.55
C LYS A 605 7.59 -0.84 -44.76
N GLN A 606 8.88 -0.53 -44.64
CA GLN A 606 9.82 -0.58 -45.77
C GLN A 606 10.42 -1.97 -45.95
N ASN A 607 10.84 -2.60 -44.85
CA ASN A 607 11.54 -3.88 -44.88
C ASN A 607 10.79 -5.02 -44.15
N GLY A 608 9.67 -4.71 -43.50
CA GLY A 608 8.87 -5.69 -42.76
C GLY A 608 7.95 -6.54 -43.63
N LYS A 609 7.46 -7.62 -43.04
CA LYS A 609 6.42 -8.46 -43.62
C LYS A 609 5.05 -8.01 -43.10
N GLN A 610 4.06 -8.02 -43.99
CA GLN A 610 2.67 -7.81 -43.60
C GLN A 610 2.25 -8.91 -42.62
N VAL A 611 1.61 -8.52 -41.53
CA VAL A 611 1.27 -9.44 -40.43
C VAL A 611 0.22 -10.46 -40.84
N THR A 612 -0.76 -10.04 -41.63
CA THR A 612 -1.77 -10.95 -42.17
C THR A 612 -2.11 -10.50 -43.58
N THR A 613 -1.88 -11.34 -44.58
CA THR A 613 -2.21 -11.03 -45.98
C THR A 613 -3.72 -10.86 -46.17
N LEU A 614 -4.17 -10.25 -47.27
CA LEU A 614 -5.61 -10.10 -47.55
C LEU A 614 -6.33 -11.46 -47.64
N GLN A 615 -5.69 -12.48 -48.20
CA GLN A 615 -6.25 -13.83 -48.29
C GLN A 615 -6.38 -14.49 -46.91
N GLU A 616 -5.37 -14.36 -46.05
CA GLU A 616 -5.43 -14.87 -44.67
C GLU A 616 -6.47 -14.11 -43.85
N TYR A 617 -6.55 -12.79 -44.02
CA TYR A 617 -7.53 -11.96 -43.34
C TYR A 617 -8.97 -12.35 -43.72
N GLN A 618 -9.22 -12.57 -45.01
CA GLN A 618 -10.50 -13.08 -45.50
C GLN A 618 -10.87 -14.41 -44.84
N LYS A 619 -9.94 -15.36 -44.84
CA LYS A 619 -10.12 -16.68 -44.22
C LYS A 619 -10.40 -16.54 -42.72
N ASN A 620 -9.61 -15.74 -42.01
CA ASN A 620 -9.76 -15.55 -40.57
C ASN A 620 -11.12 -14.91 -40.25
N LEU A 621 -11.61 -13.95 -41.04
CA LEU A 621 -12.94 -13.36 -40.84
C LEU A 621 -14.07 -14.38 -41.05
N ASP A 622 -13.99 -15.23 -42.08
CA ASP A 622 -14.95 -16.31 -42.29
C ASP A 622 -14.97 -17.27 -41.08
N GLU A 623 -13.79 -17.63 -40.55
CA GLU A 623 -13.66 -18.47 -39.35
C GLU A 623 -14.18 -17.78 -38.08
N ILE A 624 -13.91 -16.49 -37.91
CA ILE A 624 -14.40 -15.68 -36.77
C ILE A 624 -15.92 -15.62 -36.78
N VAL A 625 -16.55 -15.34 -37.92
CA VAL A 625 -18.02 -15.31 -38.02
C VAL A 625 -18.60 -16.68 -37.69
N GLY A 626 -18.02 -17.75 -38.26
CA GLY A 626 -18.43 -19.12 -37.94
C GLY A 626 -18.28 -19.49 -36.47
N TYR A 627 -17.24 -18.99 -35.80
CA TYR A 627 -17.03 -19.16 -34.37
C TYR A 627 -18.05 -18.37 -33.54
N LEU A 628 -18.27 -17.09 -33.83
CA LEU A 628 -19.20 -16.24 -33.09
C LEU A 628 -20.63 -16.77 -33.14
N LYS A 629 -21.09 -17.24 -34.31
CA LYS A 629 -22.42 -17.86 -34.46
C LYS A 629 -22.58 -19.16 -33.67
N LYS A 630 -21.50 -19.91 -33.45
CA LYS A 630 -21.53 -21.11 -32.59
C LYS A 630 -21.52 -20.74 -31.12
N LEU A 631 -20.76 -19.72 -30.76
CA LEU A 631 -20.60 -19.26 -29.38
C LEU A 631 -21.87 -18.59 -28.85
N ALA A 632 -22.51 -17.76 -29.68
CA ALA A 632 -23.67 -16.96 -29.31
C ALA A 632 -24.65 -16.91 -30.50
N PRO A 633 -25.45 -17.97 -30.73
CA PRO A 633 -26.29 -18.09 -31.92
C PRO A 633 -27.38 -17.02 -32.02
N GLU A 634 -27.85 -16.50 -30.88
CA GLU A 634 -28.89 -15.47 -30.82
C GLU A 634 -28.33 -14.04 -30.80
N ALA A 635 -27.00 -13.88 -30.69
CA ALA A 635 -26.39 -12.56 -30.61
C ALA A 635 -26.43 -11.85 -31.96
N LYS A 636 -26.85 -10.58 -31.96
CA LYS A 636 -26.71 -9.70 -33.12
C LYS A 636 -25.25 -9.30 -33.29
N LEU A 637 -24.71 -9.56 -34.47
CA LEU A 637 -23.30 -9.27 -34.78
C LEU A 637 -23.19 -7.91 -35.49
N ILE A 638 -22.29 -7.07 -34.99
CA ILE A 638 -21.95 -5.77 -35.60
C ILE A 638 -20.47 -5.78 -35.96
N PHE A 639 -20.16 -5.77 -37.25
CA PHE A 639 -18.78 -5.57 -37.71
C PHE A 639 -18.50 -4.08 -37.87
N ALA A 640 -17.48 -3.56 -37.19
CA ALA A 640 -17.04 -2.18 -37.39
C ALA A 640 -15.80 -2.14 -38.30
N THR A 641 -15.86 -1.33 -39.36
CA THR A 641 -14.77 -1.22 -40.34
C THR A 641 -13.50 -0.62 -39.71
N THR A 642 -12.33 -1.03 -40.21
CA THR A 642 -11.03 -0.50 -39.76
C THR A 642 -10.93 0.99 -40.11
N THR A 643 -10.57 1.84 -39.15
CA THR A 643 -10.53 3.30 -39.35
C THR A 643 -9.34 3.74 -40.22
N PRO A 644 -9.33 4.99 -40.74
CA PRO A 644 -8.28 5.44 -41.66
C PRO A 644 -6.88 5.48 -41.05
N VAL A 645 -5.91 4.93 -41.80
CA VAL A 645 -4.46 5.04 -41.49
C VAL A 645 -3.93 6.38 -42.02
N PRO A 646 -3.29 7.22 -41.18
CA PRO A 646 -2.70 8.48 -41.61
C PRO A 646 -1.47 8.27 -42.51
N GLU A 647 -1.21 9.26 -43.36
CA GLU A 647 0.09 9.35 -44.04
C GLU A 647 1.21 9.49 -43.00
N GLY A 648 2.38 8.91 -43.30
CA GLY A 648 3.53 8.94 -42.40
C GLY A 648 3.48 7.96 -41.21
N GLU A 649 2.43 7.15 -41.06
CA GLU A 649 2.38 6.11 -40.01
C GLU A 649 3.55 5.10 -40.19
N PRO A 650 4.32 4.76 -39.14
CA PRO A 650 5.59 4.04 -39.28
C PRO A 650 5.49 2.58 -39.74
N GLY A 651 4.39 1.90 -39.47
CA GLY A 651 4.18 0.47 -39.72
C GLY A 651 3.11 0.13 -40.75
N ARG A 652 2.42 1.09 -41.35
CA ARG A 652 1.22 0.90 -42.17
C ARG A 652 1.22 1.85 -43.36
N PHE A 653 0.63 1.42 -44.47
CA PHE A 653 0.42 2.31 -45.61
C PHE A 653 -0.96 2.97 -45.55
N ALA A 654 -0.99 4.27 -45.82
CA ALA A 654 -2.25 4.98 -46.05
C ALA A 654 -2.98 4.32 -47.23
N GLY A 655 -4.27 4.01 -47.04
CA GLY A 655 -5.08 3.30 -48.02
C GLY A 655 -5.18 1.79 -47.83
N ASP A 656 -4.33 1.15 -47.02
CA ASP A 656 -4.48 -0.29 -46.74
C ASP A 656 -5.77 -0.60 -46.00
N ALA A 657 -6.22 0.27 -45.08
CA ALA A 657 -7.51 0.10 -44.42
C ALA A 657 -8.68 -0.06 -45.41
N VAL A 658 -8.64 0.62 -46.57
CA VAL A 658 -9.67 0.48 -47.62
C VAL A 658 -9.67 -0.94 -48.21
N LYS A 659 -8.47 -1.49 -48.45
CA LYS A 659 -8.32 -2.85 -49.02
C LYS A 659 -8.84 -3.90 -48.05
N TYR A 660 -8.51 -3.78 -46.76
CA TYR A 660 -8.97 -4.70 -45.72
C TYR A 660 -10.47 -4.55 -45.45
N ASN A 661 -11.00 -3.33 -45.45
CA ASN A 661 -12.45 -3.11 -45.31
C ASN A 661 -13.22 -3.70 -46.48
N LYS A 662 -12.73 -3.58 -47.72
CA LYS A 662 -13.34 -4.23 -48.88
C LYS A 662 -13.41 -5.76 -48.72
N VAL A 663 -12.32 -6.39 -48.27
CA VAL A 663 -12.30 -7.83 -47.98
C VAL A 663 -13.29 -8.18 -46.86
N ALA A 664 -13.35 -7.35 -45.81
CA ALA A 664 -14.28 -7.57 -44.72
C ALA A 664 -15.74 -7.45 -45.18
N GLU A 665 -16.08 -6.44 -45.98
CA GLU A 665 -17.40 -6.26 -46.59
C GLU A 665 -17.77 -7.45 -47.49
N GLU A 666 -16.84 -7.96 -48.29
CA GLU A 666 -17.04 -9.18 -49.09
C GLU A 666 -17.37 -10.39 -48.21
N VAL A 667 -16.69 -10.57 -47.06
CA VAL A 667 -17.02 -11.63 -46.10
C VAL A 667 -18.37 -11.41 -45.45
N MET A 668 -18.63 -10.21 -44.93
CA MET A 668 -19.90 -9.88 -44.26
C MET A 668 -21.09 -9.97 -45.21
N SER A 669 -20.91 -9.74 -46.52
CA SER A 669 -21.97 -9.90 -47.52
C SER A 669 -22.52 -11.33 -47.63
N LYS A 670 -21.74 -12.34 -47.19
CA LYS A 670 -22.20 -13.74 -47.09
C LYS A 670 -23.15 -13.95 -45.90
N TYR A 671 -23.23 -12.99 -45.00
CA TYR A 671 -23.97 -13.01 -43.74
C TYR A 671 -24.77 -11.71 -43.60
N PRO A 672 -25.85 -11.54 -44.39
CA PRO A 672 -26.61 -10.28 -44.48
C PRO A 672 -27.25 -9.84 -43.15
N GLU A 673 -27.34 -10.72 -42.16
CA GLU A 673 -27.77 -10.42 -40.80
C GLU A 673 -26.73 -9.66 -39.96
N ILE A 674 -25.46 -9.62 -40.40
CA ILE A 674 -24.39 -8.88 -39.72
C ILE A 674 -24.48 -7.41 -40.11
N THR A 675 -24.67 -6.55 -39.11
CA THR A 675 -24.71 -5.10 -39.33
C THR A 675 -23.29 -4.57 -39.52
N ILE A 676 -23.06 -3.76 -40.56
CA ILE A 676 -21.78 -3.08 -40.77
C ILE A 676 -21.87 -1.66 -40.19
N ASN A 677 -21.06 -1.37 -39.18
CA ASN A 677 -20.80 -0.02 -38.71
C ASN A 677 -19.59 0.55 -39.48
N ASP A 678 -19.83 1.40 -40.46
CA ASP A 678 -18.76 1.98 -41.30
C ASP A 678 -18.02 3.12 -40.59
N LEU A 679 -17.23 2.75 -39.56
CA LEU A 679 -16.38 3.67 -38.82
C LEU A 679 -15.29 4.31 -39.69
N TYR A 680 -14.88 3.67 -40.79
CA TYR A 680 -13.95 4.25 -41.74
C TYR A 680 -14.54 5.52 -42.36
N SER A 681 -15.70 5.41 -43.00
CA SER A 681 -16.34 6.55 -43.66
C SER A 681 -16.86 7.58 -42.66
N PHE A 682 -17.30 7.15 -41.47
CA PHE A 682 -17.66 8.07 -40.39
C PHE A 682 -16.47 8.93 -39.93
N THR A 683 -15.29 8.31 -39.80
CA THR A 683 -14.09 8.99 -39.30
C THR A 683 -13.39 9.83 -40.37
N LYS A 684 -13.44 9.40 -41.64
CA LYS A 684 -12.67 9.98 -42.74
C LYS A 684 -12.80 11.50 -42.89
N PRO A 685 -13.99 12.12 -42.84
CA PRO A 685 -14.15 13.56 -43.04
C PRO A 685 -13.45 14.41 -41.96
N ASN A 686 -13.33 13.88 -40.75
CA ASN A 686 -12.77 14.61 -39.61
C ASN A 686 -11.36 14.16 -39.23
N GLN A 687 -10.79 13.18 -39.94
CA GLN A 687 -9.56 12.49 -39.56
C GLN A 687 -8.38 13.46 -39.29
N GLN A 688 -8.22 14.53 -40.09
CA GLN A 688 -7.12 15.48 -39.93
C GLN A 688 -7.21 16.27 -38.62
N VAL A 689 -8.42 16.58 -38.16
CA VAL A 689 -8.65 17.33 -36.92
C VAL A 689 -8.63 16.39 -35.72
N TRP A 690 -9.16 15.18 -35.89
CA TRP A 690 -9.30 14.18 -34.83
C TRP A 690 -8.05 13.37 -34.57
N TRP A 691 -7.09 13.24 -35.49
CA TRP A 691 -5.85 12.51 -35.19
C TRP A 691 -5.09 13.16 -34.04
N ASN A 692 -4.56 12.31 -33.16
CA ASN A 692 -3.79 12.72 -32.00
C ASN A 692 -2.54 13.53 -32.39
N LYS A 693 -1.77 13.00 -33.33
CA LYS A 693 -0.57 13.63 -33.91
C LYS A 693 -0.30 13.07 -35.32
N PRO A 694 0.55 13.73 -36.14
CA PRO A 694 0.91 13.22 -37.46
C PRO A 694 1.45 11.78 -37.41
N GLY A 695 0.96 10.91 -38.30
CA GLY A 695 1.38 9.50 -38.37
C GLY A 695 0.90 8.63 -37.19
N ASP A 696 -0.07 9.06 -36.38
CA ASP A 696 -0.65 8.28 -35.28
C ASP A 696 -2.08 7.83 -35.63
N VAL A 697 -2.33 6.52 -35.52
CA VAL A 697 -3.65 5.92 -35.79
C VAL A 697 -4.70 6.29 -34.73
N HIS A 698 -4.28 6.78 -33.56
CA HIS A 698 -5.19 7.13 -32.47
C HIS A 698 -5.75 8.55 -32.60
N TYR A 699 -6.91 8.75 -31.98
CA TYR A 699 -7.67 9.99 -32.04
C TYR A 699 -7.61 10.79 -30.73
N LYS A 700 -7.73 12.11 -30.85
CA LYS A 700 -7.96 13.07 -29.77
C LYS A 700 -9.28 12.79 -29.04
N PRO A 701 -9.50 13.39 -27.85
CA PRO A 701 -10.72 13.21 -27.07
C PRO A 701 -12.03 13.39 -27.84
N GLU A 702 -12.10 14.33 -28.77
CA GLU A 702 -13.30 14.62 -29.55
C GLU A 702 -13.59 13.50 -30.56
N GLY A 703 -12.54 13.00 -31.23
CA GLY A 703 -12.67 11.91 -32.20
C GLY A 703 -13.04 10.58 -31.56
N ARG A 704 -12.41 10.21 -30.43
CA ARG A 704 -12.80 9.01 -29.68
C ARG A 704 -14.23 9.10 -29.15
N SER A 705 -14.69 10.31 -28.79
CA SER A 705 -16.05 10.52 -28.29
C SER A 705 -17.08 10.39 -29.42
N ALA A 706 -16.80 10.97 -30.58
CA ALA A 706 -17.65 10.85 -31.75
C ALA A 706 -17.77 9.39 -32.24
N GLN A 707 -16.65 8.67 -32.27
CA GLN A 707 -16.65 7.24 -32.59
C GLN A 707 -17.45 6.42 -31.56
N GLY A 708 -17.30 6.72 -30.27
CA GLY A 708 -18.08 6.07 -29.22
C GLY A 708 -19.58 6.36 -29.30
N ASP A 709 -19.95 7.59 -29.67
CA ASP A 709 -21.36 7.98 -29.88
C ASP A 709 -21.97 7.22 -31.07
N GLU A 710 -21.21 7.04 -32.15
CA GLU A 710 -21.65 6.27 -33.32
C GLU A 710 -21.77 4.77 -33.02
N VAL A 711 -20.78 4.17 -32.35
CA VAL A 711 -20.83 2.76 -31.94
C VAL A 711 -22.02 2.52 -31.01
N ALA A 712 -22.24 3.42 -30.03
CA ALA A 712 -23.38 3.35 -29.12
C ALA A 712 -24.72 3.41 -29.86
N ARG A 713 -24.85 4.31 -30.85
CA ARG A 713 -26.06 4.45 -31.66
C ARG A 713 -26.41 3.14 -32.38
N ILE A 714 -25.44 2.54 -33.08
CA ILE A 714 -25.64 1.29 -33.82
C ILE A 714 -25.98 0.12 -32.89
N ILE A 715 -25.35 0.03 -31.71
CA ILE A 715 -25.69 -0.99 -30.72
C ILE A 715 -27.13 -0.83 -30.23
N LEU A 716 -27.56 0.41 -29.92
CA LEU A 716 -28.93 0.68 -29.48
C LEU A 716 -29.97 0.35 -30.56
N GLU A 717 -29.68 0.66 -31.83
CA GLU A 717 -30.53 0.27 -32.96
C GLU A 717 -30.65 -1.26 -33.08
N SER A 718 -29.56 -1.98 -32.83
CA SER A 718 -29.56 -3.44 -32.86
C SER A 718 -30.37 -4.04 -31.71
N LEU A 719 -30.39 -3.41 -30.53
CA LEU A 719 -31.16 -3.86 -29.36
C LEU A 719 -32.66 -3.54 -29.42
N ALA A 720 -33.08 -2.58 -30.26
CA ALA A 720 -34.47 -2.12 -30.35
C ALA A 720 -35.36 -2.98 -31.27
N HIS A 721 -34.76 -3.93 -31.99
CA HIS A 721 -35.39 -4.90 -32.87
C HIS A 721 -35.07 -6.31 -32.40
#